data_AF-A0A7V6UWI8-F1
#
_entry.id   AF-A0A7V6UWI8-F1
#
_cell.length_a   1.000
_cell.length_b   1.000
_cell.length_c   1.000
_cell.angle_alpha   90.00
_cell.angle_beta   90.00
_cell.angle_gamma   90.00
#
_symmetry.space_group_name_H-M   'P 1'
#
loop_
_entity.id
_entity.type
_entity.pdbx_description
1 polymer ?
#
loop_
_entity_poly.entity_id
_entity_poly.type
_entity_poly.pdbx_seq_one_letter_code
_entity_poly.pdbx_strand_id
1 'polypeptide(L)'
;NSSGSAAGISCTVTGLDQTSVYYFMLKARKSYLEYVDDVPAYVSYSSLPAIKVIVTPSDGDVSQPVTPPKPPFKLKKTPEGRYVVTDTTAVVQIKKKWYEKYNPDTNKWEYLKTEKDDPSDPDPTYPITPEELPDHKDEYRMLEYGNDVKIDVYYVEYEEGMDYQNLYDESKYKPVKIAGFPVIPNDETEDPTLNYPDKKERRNVDILITGLKPNTTYVIWVKAVRMKEDSYIAESEPSDPVIVTTNPSDSHPVEIPTVPALFVNNVGDTYVDLIWDFIEGYNYYIDYSESENMNPAAEGILVDLKGMNYYRVEGLKKDTIYYFRIRAEYVSPSGESRKSDWSDPCSARTLADVPPHTPQGFGIKTSKDAITKNSITYEWVQEEGLEYILEIAENPDFENSKEYNAGMVSEYKADNLKSNHRYYARLYAYDPSKNLRSKPTGTVSVMTKRSTDDYDADEDVEDIITGDFVEKHPVIIDNTMFVRIIGVNADRFIEHVQNDDVLDYKIGLEVLPANVKRIKILIAARVFNALTKLKENLIIAIPQRHFIIRPEMLDVQKVGKMLNGNVNFNFEINIELESSEYDSQIKNIKPLTKATGFRIFALDGENPVTVSAFKKPLKVTYLYTDRYWYTDGQTFGFIYNEESSEWEKAVASAYYDRDNGQGYMSFEVLVPGDILVAELDDNFYDDIGKHWAARSIKNVASAHALKSIPGRKFDPDSFITVDEAVKFMLDMMDYDYGNDYMILAVRSGIASSGDVGNANRLCTREKLITMTVRLYELKSGEKAVASGGNITSYKDINEVSPGALQKVKFAIENGIIISRFSDTLGPKDPVTRAEAMVLLEKLLVFTGEISYK
;
A
#
# COMPACT_ATOMS: atom_id res chain seq x y z
N ASN A 1 0.13 -124.35 -5.30
CA ASN A 1 -1.26 -123.99 -5.67
C ASN A 1 -1.93 -123.49 -4.41
N SER A 2 -2.23 -122.21 -4.22
CA SER A 2 -2.61 -121.16 -5.16
C SER A 2 -1.94 -119.84 -4.79
N SER A 3 -1.20 -119.29 -5.76
CA SER A 3 -1.20 -117.87 -6.11
C SER A 3 -1.26 -116.84 -4.97
N GLY A 4 -0.16 -116.68 -4.24
CA GLY A 4 0.15 -115.41 -3.59
C GLY A 4 0.81 -114.49 -4.61
N SER A 5 0.02 -113.89 -5.51
CA SER A 5 0.52 -112.79 -6.33
C SER A 5 0.95 -111.66 -5.39
N ALA A 6 2.24 -111.31 -5.37
CA ALA A 6 2.66 -110.04 -4.79
C ALA A 6 2.05 -108.93 -5.66
N ALA A 7 0.87 -108.46 -5.27
CA ALA A 7 0.14 -107.39 -5.94
C ALA A 7 0.72 -106.05 -5.50
N GLY A 8 1.76 -105.60 -6.19
CA GLY A 8 2.28 -104.22 -6.15
C GLY A 8 3.06 -103.83 -4.88
N ILE A 9 4.12 -103.04 -5.06
CA ILE A 9 4.74 -102.24 -4.00
C ILE A 9 4.29 -100.81 -4.24
N SER A 10 3.64 -100.17 -3.26
CA SER A 10 3.40 -98.73 -3.27
C SER A 10 4.50 -98.04 -2.45
N CYS A 11 5.05 -96.95 -2.98
CA CYS A 11 5.85 -96.03 -2.18
C CYS A 11 5.24 -94.64 -2.29
N THR A 12 5.18 -93.93 -1.17
CA THR A 12 4.74 -92.54 -1.12
C THR A 12 5.98 -91.67 -1.04
N VAL A 13 6.12 -90.76 -1.98
CA VAL A 13 7.22 -89.80 -2.02
C VAL A 13 6.64 -88.44 -1.69
N THR A 14 7.14 -87.82 -0.63
CA THR A 14 6.70 -86.52 -0.12
C THR A 14 7.79 -85.47 -0.33
N GLY A 15 7.40 -84.19 -0.38
CA GLY A 15 8.34 -83.08 -0.60
C GLY A 15 8.76 -82.85 -2.05
N LEU A 16 7.87 -83.15 -3.02
CA LEU A 16 8.09 -82.82 -4.43
C LEU A 16 7.62 -81.39 -4.73
N ASP A 17 8.36 -80.69 -5.57
CA ASP A 17 8.04 -79.34 -6.03
C ASP A 17 6.93 -79.38 -7.09
N GLN A 18 6.11 -78.33 -7.10
CA GLN A 18 4.99 -78.19 -8.03
C GLN A 18 5.47 -77.85 -9.45
N THR A 19 4.66 -78.15 -10.47
CA THR A 19 4.94 -77.86 -11.90
C THR A 19 6.28 -78.42 -12.40
N SER A 20 6.71 -79.54 -11.80
CA SER A 20 8.04 -80.11 -12.03
C SER A 20 7.94 -81.54 -12.54
N VAL A 21 8.89 -81.91 -13.41
CA VAL A 21 8.95 -83.24 -14.00
C VAL A 21 9.96 -84.09 -13.23
N TYR A 22 9.47 -85.12 -12.53
CA TYR A 22 10.30 -86.07 -11.81
C TYR A 22 10.37 -87.41 -12.54
N TYR A 23 11.58 -87.96 -12.62
CA TYR A 23 11.84 -89.28 -13.18
C TYR A 23 12.06 -90.28 -12.05
N PHE A 24 11.05 -91.10 -11.78
CA PHE A 24 11.16 -92.17 -10.78
C PHE A 24 11.74 -93.42 -11.41
N MET A 25 12.91 -93.82 -10.93
CA MET A 25 13.62 -95.02 -11.39
C MET A 25 13.48 -96.14 -10.37
N LEU A 26 12.77 -97.21 -10.74
CA LEU A 26 12.65 -98.42 -9.94
C LEU A 26 13.53 -99.53 -10.52
N LYS A 27 14.44 -100.06 -9.71
CA LYS A 27 15.26 -101.24 -10.04
C LYS A 27 15.06 -102.30 -8.99
N ALA A 28 14.73 -103.51 -9.42
CA ALA A 28 14.72 -104.66 -8.52
C ALA A 28 16.16 -105.10 -8.31
N ARG A 29 16.58 -105.27 -7.06
CA ARG A 29 17.84 -105.91 -6.70
C ARG A 29 17.55 -107.25 -6.04
N LYS A 30 18.26 -108.28 -6.47
CA LYS A 30 18.20 -109.57 -5.80
C LYS A 30 19.60 -110.12 -5.64
N SER A 31 19.88 -110.55 -4.42
CA SER A 31 21.15 -111.15 -4.05
C SER A 31 20.98 -112.65 -4.00
N TYR A 32 21.90 -113.36 -4.63
CA TYR A 32 21.96 -114.82 -4.61
C TYR A 32 23.20 -115.21 -3.82
N LEU A 33 23.09 -116.26 -2.99
CA LEU A 33 24.26 -116.84 -2.36
C LEU A 33 24.99 -117.63 -3.43
N GLU A 34 26.08 -117.07 -3.93
CA GLU A 34 26.91 -117.66 -4.97
C GLU A 34 28.29 -117.94 -4.35
N TYR A 35 29.01 -118.91 -4.89
CA TYR A 35 30.39 -119.12 -4.45
C TYR A 35 31.28 -118.20 -5.28
N VAL A 36 31.88 -117.22 -4.63
CA VAL A 36 32.90 -116.37 -5.23
C VAL A 36 34.21 -116.82 -4.60
N ASP A 37 35.11 -117.36 -5.42
CA ASP A 37 36.38 -117.97 -4.99
C ASP A 37 36.20 -119.08 -3.93
N ASP A 38 35.26 -120.00 -4.18
CA ASP A 38 34.93 -121.16 -3.33
C ASP A 38 34.50 -120.84 -1.89
N VAL A 39 34.15 -119.58 -1.61
CA VAL A 39 33.50 -119.15 -0.36
C VAL A 39 32.10 -118.60 -0.69
N PRO A 40 31.05 -119.05 0.02
CA PRO A 40 29.70 -118.59 -0.28
C PRO A 40 29.54 -117.12 0.13
N ALA A 41 29.31 -116.25 -0.85
CA ALA A 41 29.10 -114.81 -0.70
C ALA A 41 27.84 -114.36 -1.47
N TYR A 42 27.12 -113.38 -0.93
CA TYR A 42 25.91 -112.88 -1.58
C TYR A 42 26.27 -111.89 -2.69
N VAL A 43 26.09 -112.30 -3.95
CA VAL A 43 26.28 -111.44 -5.13
C VAL A 43 24.94 -110.84 -5.53
N SER A 44 24.91 -109.53 -5.73
CA SER A 44 23.67 -108.78 -6.01
C SER A 44 23.56 -108.37 -7.46
N TYR A 45 22.50 -108.83 -8.13
CA TYR A 45 22.16 -108.41 -9.49
C TYR A 45 21.00 -107.42 -9.46
N SER A 46 21.05 -106.43 -10.36
CA SER A 46 20.01 -105.41 -10.51
C SER A 46 19.30 -105.58 -11.85
N SER A 47 17.98 -105.41 -11.88
CA SER A 47 17.22 -105.34 -13.12
C SER A 47 17.56 -104.07 -13.91
N LEU A 48 17.18 -104.06 -15.20
CA LEU A 48 17.06 -102.80 -15.94
C LEU A 48 16.04 -101.88 -15.22
N PRO A 49 16.26 -100.56 -15.23
CA PRO A 49 15.35 -99.64 -14.57
C PRO A 49 14.01 -99.54 -15.29
N ALA A 50 12.92 -99.66 -14.54
CA ALA A 50 11.64 -99.12 -14.96
C ALA A 50 11.61 -97.64 -14.58
N ILE A 51 11.39 -96.76 -15.56
CA ILE A 51 11.31 -95.32 -15.33
C ILE A 51 9.85 -94.89 -15.49
N LYS A 52 9.32 -94.19 -14.49
CA LYS A 52 8.02 -93.53 -14.56
C LYS A 52 8.23 -92.04 -14.41
N VAL A 53 7.73 -91.29 -15.39
CA VAL A 53 7.71 -89.84 -15.32
C VAL A 53 6.44 -89.42 -14.59
N ILE A 54 6.60 -88.55 -13.58
CA ILE A 54 5.49 -87.93 -12.86
C ILE A 54 5.65 -86.43 -13.03
N VAL A 55 4.59 -85.79 -13.52
CA VAL A 55 4.49 -84.33 -13.61
C VAL A 55 3.54 -83.91 -12.50
N THR A 56 4.02 -83.08 -11.59
CA THR A 56 3.16 -82.53 -10.53
C THR A 56 2.20 -81.49 -11.14
N PRO A 57 0.88 -81.56 -10.87
CA PRO A 57 -0.08 -80.60 -11.43
C PRO A 57 0.21 -79.18 -10.96
N SER A 58 -0.14 -78.18 -11.77
CA SER A 58 -0.16 -76.78 -11.35
C SER A 58 -1.32 -76.55 -10.38
N ASP A 59 -1.08 -75.75 -9.34
CA ASP A 59 -2.19 -75.22 -8.55
C ASP A 59 -2.80 -74.05 -9.31
N GLY A 60 -4.06 -74.19 -9.72
CA GLY A 60 -4.80 -73.16 -10.44
C GLY A 60 -4.64 -73.12 -11.96
N ASP A 61 -5.63 -72.46 -12.58
CA ASP A 61 -5.74 -72.23 -14.01
C ASP A 61 -4.50 -71.49 -14.54
N VAL A 62 -3.84 -72.10 -15.54
CA VAL A 62 -2.67 -71.56 -16.25
C VAL A 62 -3.08 -70.55 -17.33
N SER A 63 -4.35 -70.14 -17.34
CA SER A 63 -4.83 -69.06 -18.19
C SER A 63 -4.02 -67.78 -17.94
N GLN A 64 -3.69 -67.08 -19.03
CA GLN A 64 -3.20 -65.71 -18.98
C GLN A 64 -4.11 -64.94 -18.01
N PRO A 65 -3.58 -64.27 -16.97
CA PRO A 65 -4.42 -63.48 -16.07
C PRO A 65 -5.19 -62.50 -16.96
N VAL A 66 -6.51 -62.70 -17.03
CA VAL A 66 -7.36 -61.93 -17.92
C VAL A 66 -7.43 -60.52 -17.34
N THR A 67 -6.65 -59.58 -17.89
CA THR A 67 -6.88 -58.18 -17.58
C THR A 67 -8.25 -57.84 -18.12
N PRO A 68 -9.15 -57.27 -17.32
CA PRO A 68 -10.32 -56.68 -17.91
C PRO A 68 -9.92 -55.54 -18.84
N PRO A 69 -10.74 -55.21 -19.85
CA PRO A 69 -10.45 -54.09 -20.74
C PRO A 69 -10.25 -52.77 -20.00
N LYS A 70 -10.74 -52.66 -18.75
CA LYS A 70 -10.61 -51.50 -17.87
C LYS A 70 -10.57 -51.93 -16.39
N PRO A 71 -9.42 -52.36 -15.84
CA PRO A 71 -9.34 -52.50 -14.39
C PRO A 71 -9.58 -51.11 -13.78
N PRO A 72 -10.18 -50.99 -12.59
CA PRO A 72 -10.34 -49.72 -11.91
C PRO A 72 -8.96 -49.19 -11.49
N PHE A 73 -8.29 -48.52 -12.44
CA PHE A 73 -6.98 -47.90 -12.32
C PHE A 73 -7.14 -46.40 -12.50
N LYS A 74 -6.65 -45.62 -11.54
CA LYS A 74 -6.80 -44.17 -11.53
C LYS A 74 -5.64 -43.50 -10.80
N LEU A 75 -5.50 -42.20 -11.00
CA LEU A 75 -4.65 -41.36 -10.16
C LEU A 75 -5.32 -41.15 -8.79
N LYS A 76 -4.59 -41.33 -7.69
CA LYS A 76 -5.12 -41.19 -6.33
C LYS A 76 -5.52 -39.75 -6.07
N LYS A 77 -6.67 -39.58 -5.41
CA LYS A 77 -7.13 -38.29 -4.86
C LYS A 77 -7.19 -38.35 -3.34
N THR A 78 -6.95 -37.21 -2.70
CA THR A 78 -7.25 -36.98 -1.28
C THR A 78 -8.76 -36.90 -1.06
N PRO A 79 -9.25 -36.99 0.20
CA PRO A 79 -10.68 -36.79 0.51
C PRO A 79 -11.23 -35.44 0.01
N GLU A 80 -10.39 -34.41 -0.11
CA GLU A 80 -10.74 -33.08 -0.62
C GLU A 80 -10.71 -32.99 -2.16
N GLY A 81 -10.48 -34.11 -2.85
CA GLY A 81 -10.52 -34.20 -4.31
C GLY A 81 -9.23 -33.78 -5.04
N ARG A 82 -8.14 -33.49 -4.33
CA ARG A 82 -6.83 -33.13 -4.93
C ARG A 82 -6.04 -34.38 -5.31
N TYR A 83 -5.34 -34.36 -6.43
CA TYR A 83 -4.47 -35.48 -6.82
C TYR A 83 -3.24 -35.57 -5.89
N VAL A 84 -2.84 -36.79 -5.54
CA VAL A 84 -1.66 -37.06 -4.70
C VAL A 84 -0.42 -37.13 -5.59
N VAL A 85 0.09 -35.94 -5.94
CA VAL A 85 1.21 -35.72 -6.87
C VAL A 85 2.12 -34.63 -6.29
N THR A 86 3.43 -34.88 -6.30
CA THR A 86 4.47 -33.91 -5.96
C THR A 86 5.27 -33.52 -7.21
N ASP A 87 6.37 -32.79 -7.04
CA ASP A 87 7.32 -32.52 -8.13
C ASP A 87 8.08 -33.76 -8.60
N THR A 88 8.19 -34.78 -7.76
CA THR A 88 9.03 -35.97 -8.01
C THR A 88 8.30 -37.30 -7.80
N THR A 89 7.05 -37.28 -7.34
CA THR A 89 6.26 -38.48 -7.07
C THR A 89 4.81 -38.36 -7.53
N ALA A 90 4.18 -39.51 -7.79
CA ALA A 90 2.75 -39.62 -8.05
C ALA A 90 2.22 -40.92 -7.44
N VAL A 91 0.99 -40.90 -6.93
CA VAL A 91 0.33 -42.11 -6.40
C VAL A 91 -0.77 -42.55 -7.34
N VAL A 92 -0.67 -43.78 -7.85
CA VAL A 92 -1.73 -44.42 -8.65
C VAL A 92 -2.44 -45.47 -7.80
N GLN A 93 -3.73 -45.69 -8.07
CA GLN A 93 -4.59 -46.56 -7.29
C GLN A 93 -5.23 -47.62 -8.19
N ILE A 94 -5.17 -48.88 -7.76
CA ILE A 94 -5.92 -50.01 -8.33
C ILE A 94 -6.89 -50.59 -7.29
N LYS A 95 -7.79 -51.50 -7.69
CA LYS A 95 -8.56 -52.32 -6.75
C LYS A 95 -8.09 -53.76 -6.71
N LYS A 96 -8.01 -54.34 -5.51
CA LYS A 96 -7.82 -55.76 -5.25
C LYS A 96 -9.03 -56.59 -5.72
N LYS A 97 -10.24 -56.07 -5.51
CA LYS A 97 -11.51 -56.76 -5.79
C LYS A 97 -12.53 -55.80 -6.41
N TRP A 98 -13.22 -56.22 -7.47
CA TRP A 98 -14.20 -55.42 -8.18
C TRP A 98 -15.23 -56.28 -8.93
N TYR A 99 -16.27 -55.62 -9.45
CA TYR A 99 -17.36 -56.25 -10.19
C TYR A 99 -17.41 -55.74 -11.63
N GLU A 100 -17.90 -56.59 -12.53
CA GLU A 100 -18.00 -56.29 -13.95
C GLU A 100 -19.33 -56.76 -14.51
N LYS A 101 -19.80 -56.05 -15.53
CA LYS A 101 -20.98 -56.40 -16.33
C LYS A 101 -20.55 -56.71 -17.75
N TYR A 102 -21.10 -57.78 -18.32
CA TYR A 102 -20.90 -58.11 -19.72
C TYR A 102 -21.69 -57.16 -20.61
N ASN A 103 -21.00 -56.52 -21.55
CA ASN A 103 -21.61 -55.70 -22.59
C ASN A 103 -21.69 -56.52 -23.90
N PRO A 104 -22.89 -56.97 -24.31
CA PRO A 104 -23.06 -57.77 -25.52
C PRO A 104 -22.84 -56.97 -26.81
N ASP A 105 -23.00 -55.63 -26.78
CA ASP A 105 -22.82 -54.78 -27.96
C ASP A 105 -21.33 -54.61 -28.32
N THR A 106 -20.47 -54.59 -27.30
CA THR A 106 -19.01 -54.46 -27.47
C THR A 106 -18.27 -55.79 -27.30
N ASN A 107 -18.98 -56.85 -26.92
CA ASN A 107 -18.45 -58.18 -26.62
C ASN A 107 -17.31 -58.13 -25.57
N LYS A 108 -17.47 -57.29 -24.54
CA LYS A 108 -16.46 -56.99 -23.52
C LYS A 108 -17.07 -56.92 -22.13
N TRP A 109 -16.25 -57.24 -21.13
CA TRP A 109 -16.57 -57.00 -19.72
C TRP A 109 -16.23 -55.57 -19.34
N GLU A 110 -17.16 -54.85 -18.72
CA GLU A 110 -17.00 -53.46 -18.31
C GLU A 110 -17.06 -53.33 -16.78
N TYR A 111 -16.21 -52.47 -16.22
CA TYR A 111 -16.19 -52.20 -14.79
C TYR A 111 -17.55 -51.66 -14.32
N LEU A 112 -18.14 -52.37 -13.35
CA LEU A 112 -19.36 -51.96 -12.67
C LEU A 112 -18.96 -51.27 -11.37
N LYS A 113 -19.14 -49.94 -11.31
CA LYS A 113 -18.94 -49.18 -10.09
C LYS A 113 -20.02 -49.57 -9.08
N THR A 114 -19.61 -50.22 -7.99
CA THR A 114 -20.51 -50.67 -6.92
C THR A 114 -20.33 -49.88 -5.64
N GLU A 115 -19.27 -49.11 -5.50
CA GLU A 115 -19.02 -48.26 -4.34
C GLU A 115 -19.80 -46.93 -4.36
N LYS A 116 -20.02 -46.37 -3.17
CA LYS A 116 -20.50 -44.98 -3.01
C LYS A 116 -19.34 -43.99 -3.00
N ASP A 117 -19.59 -42.79 -3.50
CA ASP A 117 -18.66 -41.66 -3.35
C ASP A 117 -18.84 -40.96 -2.01
N ASP A 118 -20.09 -40.86 -1.52
CA ASP A 118 -20.43 -40.28 -0.21
C ASP A 118 -21.38 -41.21 0.59
N PRO A 119 -21.26 -41.29 1.93
CA PRO A 119 -22.19 -42.06 2.77
C PRO A 119 -23.67 -41.69 2.60
N SER A 120 -23.96 -40.44 2.24
CA SER A 120 -25.31 -39.91 2.02
C SER A 120 -25.89 -40.24 0.64
N ASP A 121 -25.09 -40.73 -0.31
CA ASP A 121 -25.58 -41.17 -1.61
C ASP A 121 -26.60 -42.31 -1.44
N PRO A 122 -27.62 -42.41 -2.31
CA PRO A 122 -28.52 -43.55 -2.29
C PRO A 122 -27.74 -44.86 -2.49
N ASP A 123 -28.18 -45.94 -1.83
CA ASP A 123 -27.58 -47.26 -2.01
C ASP A 123 -27.56 -47.60 -3.51
N PRO A 124 -26.38 -47.93 -4.08
CA PRO A 124 -26.28 -48.24 -5.49
C PRO A 124 -27.21 -49.42 -5.78
N THR A 125 -28.03 -49.31 -6.82
CA THR A 125 -28.94 -50.39 -7.20
C THR A 125 -28.10 -51.57 -7.65
N TYR A 126 -27.90 -52.50 -6.73
CA TYR A 126 -27.08 -53.68 -6.96
C TYR A 126 -27.88 -54.62 -7.86
N PRO A 127 -27.44 -54.89 -9.10
CA PRO A 127 -28.25 -55.65 -10.05
C PRO A 127 -28.33 -57.14 -9.69
N ILE A 128 -27.43 -57.63 -8.82
CA ILE A 128 -27.28 -59.04 -8.47
C ILE A 128 -26.46 -59.24 -7.20
N THR A 129 -26.91 -59.96 -6.18
CA THR A 129 -26.14 -60.17 -4.93
C THR A 129 -24.96 -61.15 -5.09
N PRO A 130 -23.97 -61.21 -4.17
CA PRO A 130 -22.93 -62.26 -4.20
C PRO A 130 -23.49 -63.69 -4.25
N GLU A 131 -24.63 -63.91 -3.62
CA GLU A 131 -25.33 -65.20 -3.61
C GLU A 131 -25.96 -65.54 -4.96
N GLU A 132 -26.40 -64.54 -5.72
CA GLU A 132 -27.01 -64.69 -7.05
C GLU A 132 -25.96 -64.72 -8.19
N LEU A 133 -24.74 -64.25 -7.94
CA LEU A 133 -23.65 -64.15 -8.94
C LEU A 133 -23.39 -65.45 -9.73
N PRO A 134 -23.42 -66.66 -9.13
CA PRO A 134 -23.25 -67.91 -9.89
C PRO A 134 -24.33 -68.15 -10.95
N ASP A 135 -25.56 -67.67 -10.70
CA ASP A 135 -26.72 -67.88 -11.58
C ASP A 135 -26.74 -66.91 -12.77
N HIS A 136 -25.98 -65.80 -12.71
CA HIS A 136 -25.81 -64.84 -13.81
C HIS A 136 -24.36 -64.63 -14.23
N LYS A 137 -23.52 -65.67 -14.11
CA LYS A 137 -22.09 -65.64 -14.48
C LYS A 137 -21.80 -65.19 -15.92
N ASP A 138 -22.79 -65.28 -16.81
CA ASP A 138 -22.70 -64.87 -18.22
C ASP A 138 -23.03 -63.37 -18.42
N GLU A 139 -23.58 -62.71 -17.40
CA GLU A 139 -23.95 -61.28 -17.40
C GLU A 139 -23.11 -60.45 -16.42
N TYR A 140 -22.73 -61.04 -15.28
CA TYR A 140 -22.00 -60.38 -14.19
C TYR A 140 -20.89 -61.28 -13.66
N ARG A 141 -19.77 -60.68 -13.28
CA ARG A 141 -18.68 -61.39 -12.60
C ARG A 141 -18.01 -60.54 -11.53
N MET A 142 -17.41 -61.21 -10.56
CA MET A 142 -16.55 -60.62 -9.54
C MET A 142 -15.11 -61.07 -9.80
N LEU A 143 -14.19 -60.11 -9.80
CA LEU A 143 -12.76 -60.38 -9.94
C LEU A 143 -12.05 -59.99 -8.65
N GLU A 144 -11.13 -60.84 -8.24
CA GLU A 144 -10.25 -60.60 -7.09
C GLU A 144 -8.85 -61.10 -7.42
N TYR A 145 -7.85 -60.24 -7.18
CA TYR A 145 -6.45 -60.63 -7.31
C TYR A 145 -6.03 -61.56 -6.17
N GLY A 146 -5.46 -62.70 -6.55
CA GLY A 146 -4.84 -63.63 -5.62
C GLY A 146 -3.58 -63.06 -4.97
N ASN A 147 -3.19 -63.62 -3.83
CA ASN A 147 -1.99 -63.18 -3.08
C ASN A 147 -0.66 -63.47 -3.83
N ASP A 148 -0.72 -64.31 -4.86
CA ASP A 148 0.36 -64.67 -5.78
C ASP A 148 0.51 -63.69 -6.96
N VAL A 149 -0.41 -62.73 -7.09
CA VAL A 149 -0.37 -61.69 -8.12
C VAL A 149 0.37 -60.45 -7.61
N LYS A 150 1.23 -59.90 -8.47
CA LYS A 150 1.90 -58.62 -8.28
C LYS A 150 1.57 -57.68 -9.43
N ILE A 151 1.89 -56.40 -9.25
CA ILE A 151 1.62 -55.34 -10.21
C ILE A 151 2.94 -54.74 -10.64
N ASP A 152 3.15 -54.70 -11.95
CA ASP A 152 4.23 -53.96 -12.57
C ASP A 152 3.66 -52.64 -13.12
N VAL A 153 4.26 -51.52 -12.71
CA VAL A 153 3.90 -50.18 -13.16
C VAL A 153 4.83 -49.77 -14.28
N TYR A 154 4.27 -49.22 -15.34
CA TYR A 154 5.01 -48.69 -16.48
C TYR A 154 4.67 -47.23 -16.66
N TYR A 155 5.67 -46.42 -17.01
CA TYR A 155 5.45 -45.02 -17.36
C TYR A 155 6.39 -44.53 -18.46
N VAL A 156 5.94 -43.53 -19.20
CA VAL A 156 6.73 -42.81 -20.21
C VAL A 156 6.42 -41.31 -20.15
N GLU A 157 7.42 -40.48 -20.45
CA GLU A 157 7.21 -39.03 -20.61
C GLU A 157 6.29 -38.78 -21.82
N TYR A 158 5.27 -37.95 -21.63
CA TYR A 158 4.35 -37.59 -22.69
C TYR A 158 5.07 -36.72 -23.73
N GLU A 159 4.92 -37.07 -25.01
CA GLU A 159 5.40 -36.32 -26.15
C GLU A 159 4.21 -35.90 -27.03
N GLU A 160 4.25 -34.68 -27.56
CA GLU A 160 3.18 -34.18 -28.44
C GLU A 160 3.07 -35.04 -29.70
N GLY A 161 1.87 -35.52 -30.02
CA GLY A 161 1.63 -36.42 -31.14
C GLY A 161 1.86 -37.91 -30.82
N MET A 162 2.04 -38.27 -29.54
CA MET A 162 2.14 -39.66 -29.10
C MET A 162 0.92 -40.49 -29.54
N ASP A 163 1.22 -41.58 -30.22
CA ASP A 163 0.26 -42.58 -30.67
C ASP A 163 -0.04 -43.60 -29.55
N TYR A 164 -1.17 -43.38 -28.89
CA TYR A 164 -1.67 -44.20 -27.77
C TYR A 164 -2.00 -45.65 -28.16
N GLN A 165 -2.23 -45.95 -29.45
CA GLN A 165 -2.52 -47.33 -29.88
C GLN A 165 -1.30 -48.24 -29.81
N ASN A 166 -0.10 -47.64 -29.90
CA ASN A 166 1.19 -48.34 -29.82
C ASN A 166 1.99 -47.94 -28.57
N LEU A 167 1.31 -47.45 -27.51
CA LEU A 167 1.94 -46.99 -26.27
C LEU A 167 2.82 -48.07 -25.62
N TYR A 168 2.44 -49.33 -25.80
CA TYR A 168 3.05 -50.51 -25.20
C TYR A 168 4.18 -51.12 -26.04
N ASP A 169 4.47 -50.55 -27.21
CA ASP A 169 5.57 -50.98 -28.07
C ASP A 169 6.90 -50.46 -27.50
N GLU A 170 7.64 -51.33 -26.83
CA GLU A 170 8.94 -51.01 -26.23
C GLU A 170 9.98 -50.57 -27.27
N SER A 171 9.81 -50.93 -28.55
CA SER A 171 10.68 -50.46 -29.63
C SER A 171 10.46 -48.97 -29.96
N LYS A 172 9.30 -48.42 -29.60
CA LYS A 172 8.87 -47.05 -29.91
C LYS A 172 9.06 -46.09 -28.74
N TYR A 173 8.55 -46.43 -27.54
CA TYR A 173 8.47 -45.46 -26.42
C TYR A 173 9.32 -45.82 -25.19
N LYS A 174 10.01 -46.97 -25.17
CA LYS A 174 10.95 -47.40 -24.11
C LYS A 174 10.46 -47.05 -22.67
N PRO A 175 9.31 -47.57 -22.24
CA PRO A 175 8.74 -47.24 -20.94
C PRO A 175 9.64 -47.68 -19.79
N VAL A 176 9.65 -46.89 -18.72
CA VAL A 176 10.28 -47.28 -17.45
C VAL A 176 9.35 -48.23 -16.72
N LYS A 177 9.89 -49.38 -16.30
CA LYS A 177 9.17 -50.42 -15.55
C LYS A 177 9.59 -50.41 -14.08
N ILE A 178 8.62 -50.32 -13.17
CA ILE A 178 8.79 -50.56 -11.74
C ILE A 178 8.01 -51.83 -11.38
N ALA A 179 8.73 -52.90 -11.05
CA ALA A 179 8.13 -54.23 -10.92
C ALA A 179 7.79 -54.61 -9.47
N GLY A 180 6.77 -55.47 -9.32
CA GLY A 180 6.61 -56.31 -8.13
C GLY A 180 5.82 -55.72 -6.96
N PHE A 181 4.93 -54.75 -7.20
CA PHE A 181 4.07 -54.22 -6.14
C PHE A 181 3.05 -55.28 -5.68
N PRO A 182 2.91 -55.52 -4.36
CA PRO A 182 1.94 -56.48 -3.85
C PRO A 182 0.51 -55.92 -3.94
N VAL A 183 -0.47 -56.78 -4.19
CA VAL A 183 -1.89 -56.38 -4.21
C VAL A 183 -2.48 -56.47 -2.79
N ILE A 184 -2.02 -55.60 -1.89
CA ILE A 184 -2.47 -55.51 -0.50
C ILE A 184 -3.19 -54.17 -0.30
N PRO A 185 -4.49 -54.16 0.06
CA PRO A 185 -5.21 -52.93 0.31
C PRO A 185 -4.53 -52.09 1.41
N ASN A 186 -4.11 -50.88 1.06
CA ASN A 186 -3.31 -49.99 1.91
C ASN A 186 -3.82 -48.53 1.91
N ASP A 187 -4.96 -48.26 1.27
CA ASP A 187 -5.61 -46.95 1.30
C ASP A 187 -6.25 -46.71 2.68
N GLU A 188 -5.59 -45.92 3.53
CA GLU A 188 -6.10 -45.62 4.87
C GLU A 188 -7.37 -44.78 4.87
N THR A 189 -7.59 -44.03 3.79
CA THR A 189 -8.76 -43.14 3.62
C THR A 189 -9.99 -43.86 3.10
N GLU A 190 -9.86 -45.12 2.67
CA GLU A 190 -10.99 -45.92 2.19
C GLU A 190 -11.89 -46.35 3.36
N ASP A 191 -13.17 -45.96 3.27
CA ASP A 191 -14.23 -46.47 4.14
C ASP A 191 -14.77 -47.80 3.58
N PRO A 192 -14.52 -48.94 4.26
CA PRO A 192 -14.97 -50.24 3.80
C PRO A 192 -16.50 -50.39 3.79
N THR A 193 -17.25 -49.55 4.51
CA THR A 193 -18.72 -49.63 4.55
C THR A 193 -19.38 -49.14 3.25
N LEU A 194 -18.65 -48.35 2.46
CA LEU A 194 -19.09 -47.85 1.16
C LEU A 194 -18.84 -48.83 0.02
N ASN A 195 -18.14 -49.95 0.29
CA ASN A 195 -17.83 -50.98 -0.70
C ASN A 195 -18.94 -52.02 -0.81
N TYR A 196 -19.98 -51.74 -1.59
CA TYR A 196 -21.05 -52.71 -1.83
C TYR A 196 -20.54 -53.87 -2.70
N PRO A 197 -21.13 -55.07 -2.53
CA PRO A 197 -22.22 -55.42 -1.61
C PRO A 197 -21.72 -55.84 -0.21
N ASP A 198 -20.42 -56.10 -0.09
CA ASP A 198 -19.83 -56.77 1.08
C ASP A 198 -19.71 -55.87 2.32
N LYS A 199 -19.50 -54.55 2.12
CA LYS A 199 -19.38 -53.48 3.14
C LYS A 199 -18.39 -53.76 4.28
N LYS A 200 -17.42 -54.65 4.07
CA LYS A 200 -16.58 -55.22 5.15
C LYS A 200 -15.10 -54.96 4.99
N GLU A 201 -14.61 -54.78 3.76
CA GLU A 201 -13.18 -54.78 3.46
C GLU A 201 -12.79 -53.59 2.60
N ARG A 202 -11.55 -53.13 2.81
CA ARG A 202 -10.85 -52.20 1.92
C ARG A 202 -10.45 -52.94 0.65
N ARG A 203 -10.55 -52.26 -0.49
CA ARG A 203 -10.28 -52.82 -1.81
C ARG A 203 -9.21 -52.02 -2.56
N ASN A 204 -8.92 -50.78 -2.17
CA ASN A 204 -7.99 -49.91 -2.88
C ASN A 204 -6.52 -50.20 -2.50
N VAL A 205 -5.67 -50.28 -3.52
CA VAL A 205 -4.21 -50.41 -3.39
C VAL A 205 -3.55 -49.20 -4.02
N ASP A 206 -2.90 -48.40 -3.19
CA ASP A 206 -2.14 -47.22 -3.54
C ASP A 206 -0.68 -47.59 -3.81
N ILE A 207 -0.19 -47.20 -4.98
CA ILE A 207 1.16 -47.46 -5.46
C ILE A 207 1.87 -46.11 -5.65
N LEU A 208 2.92 -45.88 -4.86
CA LEU A 208 3.77 -44.69 -4.96
C LEU A 208 4.82 -44.88 -6.06
N ILE A 209 4.81 -43.99 -7.04
CA ILE A 209 5.83 -43.86 -8.07
C ILE A 209 6.78 -42.74 -7.66
N THR A 210 8.07 -43.04 -7.60
CA THR A 210 9.12 -42.09 -7.20
C THR A 210 10.11 -41.86 -8.34
N GLY A 211 10.86 -40.76 -8.26
CA GLY A 211 11.91 -40.44 -9.23
C GLY A 211 11.41 -39.82 -10.53
N LEU A 212 10.20 -39.24 -10.52
CA LEU A 212 9.66 -38.47 -11.64
C LEU A 212 10.38 -37.11 -11.73
N LYS A 213 10.43 -36.53 -12.93
CA LYS A 213 10.97 -35.19 -13.13
C LYS A 213 9.92 -34.14 -12.75
N PRO A 214 10.31 -32.99 -12.18
CA PRO A 214 9.42 -31.85 -11.97
C PRO A 214 8.83 -31.29 -13.26
N ASN A 215 7.63 -30.70 -13.16
CA ASN A 215 6.90 -30.06 -14.26
C ASN A 215 6.85 -30.90 -15.54
N THR A 216 6.70 -32.22 -15.40
CA THR A 216 6.77 -33.17 -16.51
C THR A 216 5.51 -34.02 -16.55
N THR A 217 4.93 -34.16 -17.74
CA THR A 217 3.75 -34.99 -17.98
C THR A 217 4.15 -36.42 -18.29
N TYR A 218 3.52 -37.39 -17.62
CA TYR A 218 3.74 -38.81 -17.76
C TYR A 218 2.46 -39.54 -18.16
N VAL A 219 2.58 -40.56 -19.00
CA VAL A 219 1.55 -41.55 -19.30
C VAL A 219 1.90 -42.83 -18.55
N ILE A 220 0.99 -43.33 -17.71
CA ILE A 220 1.23 -44.44 -16.77
C ILE A 220 0.20 -45.54 -16.99
N TRP A 221 0.63 -46.81 -16.97
CA TRP A 221 -0.25 -47.98 -16.99
C TRP A 221 0.31 -49.09 -16.11
N VAL A 222 -0.50 -50.12 -15.87
CA VAL A 222 -0.10 -51.27 -15.05
C VAL A 222 -0.37 -52.59 -15.75
N LYS A 223 0.37 -53.62 -15.35
CA LYS A 223 0.13 -55.02 -15.71
C LYS A 223 0.17 -55.91 -14.48
N ALA A 224 -0.75 -56.86 -14.41
CA ALA A 224 -0.76 -57.90 -13.40
C ALA A 224 0.14 -59.06 -13.84
N VAL A 225 0.95 -59.55 -12.90
CA VAL A 225 1.97 -60.56 -13.16
C VAL A 225 1.95 -61.62 -12.08
N ARG A 226 2.15 -62.86 -12.50
CA ARG A 226 2.37 -64.00 -11.59
C ARG A 226 3.81 -64.46 -11.74
N MET A 227 4.52 -64.61 -10.63
CA MET A 227 5.95 -64.95 -10.62
C MET A 227 6.21 -66.26 -9.87
N LYS A 228 7.17 -67.06 -10.35
CA LYS A 228 7.72 -68.23 -9.68
C LYS A 228 9.23 -68.19 -9.82
N GLU A 229 9.97 -68.29 -8.70
CA GLU A 229 11.46 -68.26 -8.68
C GLU A 229 12.04 -67.12 -9.53
N ASP A 230 11.55 -65.90 -9.29
CA ASP A 230 11.96 -64.66 -9.97
C ASP A 230 11.78 -64.64 -11.51
N SER A 231 10.98 -65.56 -12.05
CA SER A 231 10.57 -65.60 -13.46
C SER A 231 9.07 -65.38 -13.63
N TYR A 232 8.67 -64.62 -14.66
CA TYR A 232 7.28 -64.44 -15.05
C TYR A 232 6.70 -65.76 -15.55
N ILE A 233 5.64 -66.24 -14.90
CA ILE A 233 4.89 -67.42 -15.35
C ILE A 233 3.63 -67.03 -16.12
N ALA A 234 3.09 -65.84 -15.88
CA ALA A 234 2.03 -65.24 -16.68
C ALA A 234 1.99 -63.72 -16.52
N GLU A 235 1.62 -63.00 -17.59
CA GLU A 235 1.47 -61.54 -17.64
C GLU A 235 0.14 -61.18 -18.28
N SER A 236 -0.49 -60.14 -17.76
CA SER A 236 -1.77 -59.62 -18.21
C SER A 236 -1.59 -58.60 -19.35
N GLU A 237 -2.64 -58.33 -20.12
CA GLU A 237 -2.72 -57.13 -20.98
C GLU A 237 -2.58 -55.83 -20.15
N PRO A 238 -2.12 -54.72 -20.74
CA PRO A 238 -2.00 -53.44 -20.03
C PRO A 238 -3.36 -52.83 -19.67
N SER A 239 -3.39 -52.07 -18.57
CA SER A 239 -4.55 -51.25 -18.20
C SER A 239 -4.76 -50.08 -19.17
N ASP A 240 -5.93 -49.45 -19.11
CA ASP A 240 -6.10 -48.09 -19.66
C ASP A 240 -5.05 -47.16 -19.02
N PRO A 241 -4.38 -46.30 -19.81
CA PRO A 241 -3.36 -45.41 -19.28
C PRO A 241 -3.98 -44.20 -18.56
N VAL A 242 -3.28 -43.69 -17.55
CA VAL A 242 -3.58 -42.41 -16.87
C VAL A 242 -2.49 -41.39 -17.19
N ILE A 243 -2.90 -40.12 -17.27
CA ILE A 243 -1.98 -39.00 -17.52
C ILE A 243 -1.83 -38.19 -16.23
N VAL A 244 -0.59 -37.87 -15.87
CA VAL A 244 -0.27 -37.04 -14.70
C VAL A 244 0.81 -36.03 -15.05
N THR A 245 0.68 -34.79 -14.57
CA THR A 245 1.74 -33.77 -14.62
C THR A 245 2.26 -33.53 -13.22
N THR A 246 3.55 -33.72 -13.00
CA THR A 246 4.21 -33.43 -11.71
C THR A 246 4.26 -31.94 -11.45
N ASN A 247 4.31 -31.55 -10.18
CA ASN A 247 4.41 -30.14 -9.80
C ASN A 247 5.76 -29.55 -10.25
N PRO A 248 5.87 -28.24 -10.48
CA PRO A 248 7.17 -27.59 -10.62
C PRO A 248 7.99 -27.70 -9.34
N SER A 249 9.31 -27.78 -9.47
CA SER A 249 10.26 -27.84 -8.35
C SER A 249 10.98 -26.50 -8.21
N ASP A 250 10.92 -25.90 -7.02
CA ASP A 250 11.62 -24.67 -6.67
C ASP A 250 13.05 -25.01 -6.22
N SER A 251 13.92 -25.37 -7.17
CA SER A 251 15.36 -25.50 -6.90
C SER A 251 16.13 -24.37 -7.59
N HIS A 252 16.36 -23.29 -6.84
CA HIS A 252 17.37 -22.30 -7.20
C HIS A 252 18.70 -22.72 -6.58
N PRO A 253 19.84 -22.59 -7.31
CA PRO A 253 21.15 -22.67 -6.66
C PRO A 253 21.22 -21.64 -5.51
N VAL A 254 21.94 -21.94 -4.42
CA VAL A 254 22.10 -21.00 -3.29
C VAL A 254 22.78 -19.72 -3.82
N GLU A 255 21.97 -18.70 -4.10
CA GLU A 255 22.46 -17.43 -4.61
C GLU A 255 23.33 -16.75 -3.55
N ILE A 256 24.44 -16.17 -3.98
CA ILE A 256 25.19 -15.24 -3.14
C ILE A 256 24.34 -13.96 -3.11
N PRO A 257 23.86 -13.51 -1.93
CA PRO A 257 23.11 -12.27 -1.84
C PRO A 257 23.86 -11.11 -2.47
N THR A 258 23.14 -10.27 -3.22
CA THR A 258 23.70 -8.99 -3.66
C THR A 258 24.04 -8.13 -2.43
N VAL A 259 25.18 -7.44 -2.47
CA VAL A 259 25.59 -6.53 -1.40
C VAL A 259 24.51 -5.43 -1.23
N PRO A 260 23.89 -5.29 -0.05
CA PRO A 260 22.82 -4.31 0.13
C PRO A 260 23.36 -2.87 0.08
N ALA A 261 22.58 -1.96 -0.50
CA ALA A 261 22.87 -0.54 -0.49
C ALA A 261 22.38 0.08 0.83
N LEU A 262 23.32 0.50 1.69
CA LEU A 262 23.03 1.08 3.00
C LEU A 262 22.95 2.60 2.94
N PHE A 263 21.89 3.16 3.54
CA PHE A 263 21.68 4.59 3.66
C PHE A 263 21.42 4.99 5.11
N VAL A 264 21.80 6.22 5.45
CA VAL A 264 21.44 6.86 6.71
C VAL A 264 20.05 7.46 6.56
N ASN A 265 19.10 7.05 7.41
CA ASN A 265 17.74 7.55 7.41
C ASN A 265 17.58 8.76 8.35
N ASN A 266 18.05 8.62 9.59
CA ASN A 266 17.95 9.65 10.62
C ASN A 266 19.14 9.59 11.57
N VAL A 267 19.46 10.72 12.20
CA VAL A 267 20.61 10.88 13.07
C VAL A 267 20.17 11.55 14.36
N GLY A 268 20.36 10.87 15.48
CA GLY A 268 20.18 11.39 16.83
C GLY A 268 21.49 11.85 17.46
N ASP A 269 21.41 12.31 18.70
CA ASP A 269 22.58 12.64 19.52
C ASP A 269 23.37 11.38 19.94
N THR A 270 22.67 10.26 20.15
CA THR A 270 23.23 9.00 20.65
C THR A 270 22.85 7.78 19.81
N TYR A 271 22.23 8.00 18.65
CA TYR A 271 21.82 6.93 17.75
C TYR A 271 21.87 7.34 16.28
N VAL A 272 21.91 6.35 15.39
CA VAL A 272 21.75 6.52 13.94
C VAL A 272 20.78 5.45 13.43
N ASP A 273 19.80 5.89 12.64
CA ASP A 273 18.85 5.01 11.96
C ASP A 273 19.35 4.71 10.54
N LEU A 274 19.43 3.43 10.21
CA LEU A 274 19.94 2.92 8.94
C LEU A 274 18.82 2.25 8.15
N ILE A 275 18.80 2.45 6.83
CA ILE A 275 17.81 1.87 5.92
C ILE A 275 18.50 1.27 4.69
N TRP A 276 17.91 0.21 4.15
CA TRP A 276 18.33 -0.47 2.92
C TRP A 276 17.13 -1.17 2.29
N ASP A 277 17.28 -1.65 1.06
CA ASP A 277 16.26 -2.46 0.40
C ASP A 277 16.18 -3.84 1.07
N PHE A 278 15.21 -3.98 1.99
CA PHE A 278 14.99 -5.21 2.74
C PHE A 278 14.33 -6.28 1.87
N ILE A 279 14.92 -7.47 1.86
CA ILE A 279 14.41 -8.66 1.17
C ILE A 279 14.00 -9.68 2.22
N GLU A 280 12.72 -10.06 2.18
CA GLU A 280 12.16 -11.05 3.10
C GLU A 280 12.86 -12.41 2.94
N GLY A 281 13.21 -13.06 4.07
CA GLY A 281 13.92 -14.34 4.09
C GLY A 281 15.45 -14.25 4.14
N TYR A 282 16.03 -13.05 4.12
CA TYR A 282 17.48 -12.82 4.26
C TYR A 282 17.80 -12.32 5.68
N ASN A 283 18.94 -12.74 6.22
CA ASN A 283 19.49 -12.19 7.46
C ASN A 283 20.44 -11.03 7.12
N TYR A 284 20.41 -9.97 7.90
CA TYR A 284 21.28 -8.80 7.70
C TYR A 284 22.20 -8.59 8.90
N TYR A 285 23.43 -8.15 8.64
CA TYR A 285 24.43 -7.85 9.67
C TYR A 285 24.98 -6.45 9.47
N ILE A 286 25.02 -5.66 10.53
CA ILE A 286 25.58 -4.30 10.53
C ILE A 286 26.85 -4.26 11.37
N ASP A 287 27.88 -3.62 10.85
CA ASP A 287 29.11 -3.32 11.57
C ASP A 287 29.37 -1.82 11.53
N TYR A 288 29.96 -1.25 12.59
CA TYR A 288 30.23 0.18 12.66
C TYR A 288 31.50 0.54 13.45
N SER A 289 32.12 1.66 13.09
CA SER A 289 33.38 2.12 13.71
C SER A 289 33.52 3.65 13.65
N GLU A 290 34.31 4.23 14.54
CA GLU A 290 34.74 5.65 14.50
C GLU A 290 35.84 5.89 13.42
N SER A 291 36.32 4.83 12.77
CA SER A 291 37.36 4.85 11.74
C SER A 291 36.84 4.25 10.43
N GLU A 292 37.17 4.89 9.31
CA GLU A 292 36.84 4.44 7.96
C GLU A 292 37.49 3.07 7.61
N ASN A 293 38.67 2.79 8.16
CA ASN A 293 39.36 1.50 8.01
C ASN A 293 38.77 0.45 8.96
N MET A 294 37.68 -0.19 8.53
CA MET A 294 36.95 -1.19 9.32
C MET A 294 37.58 -2.59 9.23
N ASN A 295 37.46 -3.40 10.29
CA ASN A 295 38.04 -4.74 10.35
C ASN A 295 37.31 -5.71 9.39
N PRO A 296 37.92 -6.22 8.30
CA PRO A 296 37.24 -7.07 7.33
C PRO A 296 36.69 -8.39 7.92
N ALA A 297 37.25 -8.87 9.03
CA ALA A 297 36.83 -10.09 9.71
C ALA A 297 35.69 -9.90 10.73
N ALA A 298 35.07 -8.72 10.81
CA ALA A 298 33.97 -8.48 11.74
C ALA A 298 32.77 -9.43 11.48
N GLU A 299 32.16 -9.93 12.56
CA GLU A 299 30.94 -10.74 12.45
C GLU A 299 29.69 -9.89 12.21
N GLY A 300 29.69 -8.64 12.68
CA GLY A 300 28.55 -7.74 12.61
C GLY A 300 27.46 -8.09 13.62
N ILE A 301 26.60 -7.12 13.88
CA ILE A 301 25.42 -7.24 14.73
C ILE A 301 24.27 -7.75 13.86
N LEU A 302 23.66 -8.87 14.24
CA LEU A 302 22.47 -9.38 13.56
C LEU A 302 21.32 -8.37 13.71
N VAL A 303 20.72 -8.01 12.58
CA VAL A 303 19.62 -7.04 12.51
C VAL A 303 18.31 -7.73 12.89
N ASP A 304 17.58 -7.10 13.81
CA ASP A 304 16.17 -7.35 14.08
C ASP A 304 15.41 -6.02 13.92
N LEU A 305 14.59 -5.93 12.89
CA LEU A 305 13.83 -4.72 12.57
C LEU A 305 12.65 -4.48 13.52
N LYS A 306 12.21 -5.49 14.29
CA LYS A 306 11.08 -5.38 15.24
C LYS A 306 9.82 -4.73 14.65
N GLY A 307 9.55 -4.95 13.36
CA GLY A 307 8.41 -4.38 12.63
C GLY A 307 8.62 -2.95 12.10
N MET A 308 9.82 -2.39 12.21
CA MET A 308 10.19 -1.08 11.65
C MET A 308 10.77 -1.24 10.24
N ASN A 309 10.80 -0.15 9.46
CA ASN A 309 11.45 -0.11 8.14
C ASN A 309 12.90 0.41 8.18
N TYR A 310 13.49 0.52 9.37
CA TYR A 310 14.88 0.94 9.61
C TYR A 310 15.46 0.20 10.81
N TYR A 311 16.78 0.17 10.92
CA TYR A 311 17.50 -0.35 12.09
C TYR A 311 18.21 0.77 12.83
N ARG A 312 17.98 0.87 14.14
CA ARG A 312 18.59 1.88 15.01
C ARG A 312 19.84 1.34 15.69
N VAL A 313 21.00 1.95 15.43
CA VAL A 313 22.22 1.75 16.21
C VAL A 313 22.21 2.76 17.36
N GLU A 314 22.13 2.28 18.60
CA GLU A 314 22.08 3.11 19.82
C GLU A 314 23.42 3.09 20.58
N GLY A 315 23.58 4.02 21.54
CA GLY A 315 24.75 4.08 22.41
C GLY A 315 25.98 4.74 21.78
N LEU A 316 25.79 5.51 20.71
CA LEU A 316 26.84 6.23 20.00
C LEU A 316 27.27 7.49 20.78
N LYS A 317 28.54 7.89 20.65
CA LYS A 317 29.03 9.16 21.21
C LYS A 317 28.44 10.33 20.44
N LYS A 318 28.17 11.44 21.13
CA LYS A 318 27.69 12.71 20.55
C LYS A 318 28.78 13.39 19.70
N ASP A 319 28.40 14.21 18.72
CA ASP A 319 29.28 14.90 17.76
C ASP A 319 30.45 14.04 17.23
N THR A 320 30.16 12.77 16.92
CA THR A 320 31.17 11.79 16.51
C THR A 320 30.78 11.18 15.17
N ILE A 321 31.73 11.11 14.24
CA ILE A 321 31.55 10.44 12.94
C ILE A 321 31.68 8.93 13.13
N TYR A 322 30.67 8.20 12.69
CA TYR A 322 30.67 6.74 12.58
C TYR A 322 30.54 6.32 11.12
N TYR A 323 31.22 5.23 10.78
CA TYR A 323 31.15 4.54 9.50
C TYR A 323 30.41 3.23 9.70
N PHE A 324 29.36 2.99 8.92
CA PHE A 324 28.47 1.84 9.00
C PHE A 324 28.52 1.05 7.70
N ARG A 325 28.49 -0.27 7.80
CA ARG A 325 28.39 -1.14 6.62
C ARG A 325 27.46 -2.30 6.91
N ILE A 326 26.89 -2.86 5.85
CA ILE A 326 25.93 -3.96 5.92
C ILE A 326 26.38 -5.12 5.05
N ARG A 327 25.96 -6.33 5.42
CA ARG A 327 25.99 -7.49 4.53
C ARG A 327 24.72 -8.32 4.71
N ALA A 328 24.35 -9.04 3.67
CA ALA A 328 23.22 -9.96 3.70
C ALA A 328 23.69 -11.41 3.73
N GLU A 329 22.90 -12.28 4.35
CA GLU A 329 23.04 -13.72 4.34
C GLU A 329 21.73 -14.34 3.88
N TYR A 330 21.81 -15.23 2.90
CA TYR A 330 20.71 -16.10 2.53
C TYR A 330 20.94 -17.48 3.13
N VAL A 331 19.92 -18.03 3.77
CA VAL A 331 19.90 -19.40 4.27
C VAL A 331 18.85 -20.17 3.48
N SER A 332 19.30 -21.15 2.71
CA SER A 332 18.41 -22.01 1.93
C SER A 332 17.54 -22.89 2.83
N PRO A 333 16.37 -23.37 2.35
CA PRO A 333 15.54 -24.31 3.11
C PRO A 333 16.23 -25.61 3.52
N SER A 334 17.31 -26.01 2.82
CA SER A 334 18.15 -27.17 3.16
C SER A 334 19.20 -26.87 4.25
N GLY A 335 19.31 -25.62 4.71
CA GLY A 335 20.19 -25.19 5.79
C GLY A 335 21.58 -24.70 5.34
N GLU A 336 21.86 -24.62 4.04
CA GLU A 336 23.11 -24.01 3.54
C GLU A 336 23.01 -22.48 3.56
N SER A 337 24.04 -21.78 4.03
CA SER A 337 24.11 -20.31 4.01
C SER A 337 25.23 -19.76 3.11
N ARG A 338 24.95 -18.59 2.51
CA ARG A 338 25.90 -17.77 1.74
C ARG A 338 25.74 -16.31 2.15
N LYS A 339 26.87 -15.61 2.35
CA LYS A 339 26.93 -14.20 2.71
C LYS A 339 27.42 -13.37 1.53
N SER A 340 26.88 -12.16 1.37
CA SER A 340 27.46 -11.14 0.50
C SER A 340 28.79 -10.64 1.05
N ASP A 341 29.54 -9.94 0.22
CA ASP A 341 30.57 -9.03 0.71
C ASP A 341 29.95 -7.90 1.56
N TRP A 342 30.79 -7.18 2.31
CA TRP A 342 30.37 -5.97 3.01
C TRP A 342 30.10 -4.84 2.01
N SER A 343 29.09 -4.03 2.29
CA SER A 343 28.87 -2.78 1.57
C SER A 343 30.05 -1.82 1.76
N ASP A 344 30.17 -0.88 0.83
CA ASP A 344 30.95 0.32 1.09
C ASP A 344 30.39 1.01 2.35
N PRO A 345 31.27 1.53 3.24
CA PRO A 345 30.82 2.14 4.46
C PRO A 345 30.10 3.48 4.17
N CYS A 346 28.91 3.66 4.73
CA CYS A 346 28.24 4.95 4.79
C CYS A 346 28.55 5.64 6.11
N SER A 347 28.77 6.95 6.11
CA SER A 347 29.14 7.69 7.32
C SER A 347 28.00 8.58 7.83
N ALA A 348 27.84 8.66 9.15
CA ALA A 348 26.95 9.63 9.80
C ALA A 348 27.66 10.27 11.00
N ARG A 349 27.38 11.55 11.27
CA ARG A 349 27.85 12.25 12.47
C ARG A 349 26.69 12.47 13.41
N THR A 350 26.74 11.92 14.62
CA THR A 350 25.72 12.14 15.65
C THR A 350 25.58 13.63 16.01
N LEU A 351 24.39 14.03 16.46
CA LEU A 351 24.11 15.43 16.79
C LEU A 351 24.95 15.90 17.99
N ALA A 352 25.36 17.17 17.96
CA ALA A 352 25.99 17.83 19.09
C ALA A 352 24.97 18.15 20.19
N ASP A 353 25.45 18.39 21.41
CA ASP A 353 24.60 18.88 22.49
C ASP A 353 24.00 20.25 22.13
N VAL A 354 22.69 20.40 22.38
CA VAL A 354 21.97 21.66 22.15
C VAL A 354 22.12 22.55 23.40
N PRO A 355 22.49 23.83 23.25
CA PRO A 355 22.52 24.79 24.35
C PRO A 355 21.16 24.90 25.05
N PRO A 356 21.11 25.30 26.33
CA PRO A 356 19.84 25.56 27.00
C PRO A 356 19.06 26.67 26.29
N HIS A 357 17.74 26.64 26.43
CA HIS A 357 16.87 27.65 25.86
C HIS A 357 17.20 29.05 26.38
N THR A 358 16.86 30.07 25.59
CA THR A 358 16.99 31.47 26.03
C THR A 358 16.07 31.71 27.24
N PRO A 359 16.58 32.31 28.35
CA PRO A 359 15.79 32.50 29.57
C PRO A 359 14.45 33.21 29.35
N GLN A 360 13.41 32.77 30.05
CA GLN A 360 12.07 33.35 29.94
C GLN A 360 11.76 34.35 31.06
N GLY A 361 10.86 35.29 30.78
CA GLY A 361 10.36 36.25 31.77
C GLY A 361 11.39 37.27 32.27
N PHE A 362 12.51 37.46 31.56
CA PHE A 362 13.53 38.42 31.96
C PHE A 362 13.02 39.86 31.93
N GLY A 363 13.09 40.55 33.06
CA GLY A 363 12.61 41.91 33.23
C GLY A 363 13.10 42.58 34.50
N ILE A 364 12.55 43.76 34.78
CA ILE A 364 12.79 44.48 36.03
C ILE A 364 11.78 44.02 37.07
N LYS A 365 12.25 43.75 38.29
CA LYS A 365 11.39 43.35 39.39
C LYS A 365 10.28 44.37 39.62
N THR A 366 9.05 43.89 39.84
CA THR A 366 7.87 44.76 40.00
C THR A 366 7.79 45.51 41.34
N SER A 367 8.70 45.25 42.29
CA SER A 367 8.71 45.90 43.60
C SER A 367 9.17 47.36 43.53
N LYS A 368 8.65 48.23 44.41
CA LYS A 368 8.94 49.69 44.38
C LYS A 368 10.42 50.05 44.60
N ASP A 369 11.17 49.12 45.19
CA ASP A 369 12.59 49.18 45.50
C ASP A 369 13.48 48.51 44.42
N ALA A 370 12.90 47.94 43.37
CA ALA A 370 13.63 47.30 42.28
C ALA A 370 14.57 48.25 41.53
N ILE A 371 14.23 49.53 41.48
CA ILE A 371 15.07 50.58 40.90
C ILE A 371 15.40 51.59 42.00
N THR A 372 16.67 51.76 42.31
CA THR A 372 17.18 52.78 43.23
C THR A 372 18.06 53.78 42.47
N LYS A 373 18.70 54.70 43.20
CA LYS A 373 19.67 55.62 42.59
C LYS A 373 20.96 54.93 42.13
N ASN A 374 21.25 53.73 42.62
CA ASN A 374 22.52 53.04 42.36
C ASN A 374 22.38 51.52 42.18
N SER A 375 21.16 51.02 42.00
CA SER A 375 20.93 49.60 41.80
C SER A 375 19.69 49.32 40.97
N ILE A 376 19.73 48.20 40.24
CA ILE A 376 18.59 47.64 39.51
C ILE A 376 18.47 46.16 39.88
N THR A 377 17.26 45.72 40.23
CA THR A 377 16.93 44.32 40.48
C THR A 377 16.21 43.72 39.28
N TYR A 378 16.78 42.68 38.71
CA TYR A 378 16.23 41.92 37.59
C TYR A 378 15.57 40.63 38.10
N GLU A 379 14.51 40.20 37.42
CA GLU A 379 13.80 38.94 37.70
C GLU A 379 13.58 38.14 36.41
N TRP A 380 13.48 36.81 36.53
CA TRP A 380 13.21 35.88 35.44
C TRP A 380 12.61 34.56 35.96
N VAL A 381 12.17 33.70 35.04
CA VAL A 381 11.70 32.35 35.36
C VAL A 381 12.91 31.43 35.48
N GLN A 382 13.11 30.86 36.67
CA GLN A 382 14.18 29.88 36.91
C GLN A 382 13.77 28.48 36.42
N GLU A 383 14.69 27.83 35.71
CA GLU A 383 14.59 26.44 35.27
C GLU A 383 15.52 25.56 36.12
N GLU A 384 15.09 24.32 36.39
CA GLU A 384 15.85 23.37 37.19
C GLU A 384 17.14 22.94 36.46
N GLY A 385 18.28 22.96 37.16
CA GLY A 385 19.56 22.53 36.60
C GLY A 385 20.34 23.59 35.81
N LEU A 386 19.80 24.81 35.62
CA LEU A 386 20.47 25.90 34.90
C LEU A 386 21.01 27.00 35.83
N GLU A 387 22.18 27.55 35.49
CA GLU A 387 22.72 28.79 36.04
C GLU A 387 22.43 29.97 35.10
N TYR A 388 22.44 31.20 35.63
CA TYR A 388 22.18 32.40 34.84
C TYR A 388 23.33 33.39 34.87
N ILE A 389 23.59 34.01 33.71
CA ILE A 389 24.61 35.06 33.53
C ILE A 389 23.89 36.33 33.10
N LEU A 390 23.98 37.37 33.93
CA LEU A 390 23.41 38.70 33.65
C LEU A 390 24.50 39.60 33.07
N GLU A 391 24.24 40.19 31.91
CA GLU A 391 25.14 41.14 31.27
C GLU A 391 24.51 42.53 31.26
N ILE A 392 25.24 43.54 31.72
CA ILE A 392 24.78 44.93 31.82
C ILE A 392 25.77 45.85 31.11
N ALA A 393 25.26 46.80 30.32
CA ALA A 393 26.03 47.81 29.62
C ALA A 393 25.41 49.21 29.77
N GLU A 394 26.24 50.24 29.53
CA GLU A 394 25.83 51.66 29.50
C GLU A 394 25.36 52.11 28.11
N ASN A 395 25.52 51.27 27.08
CA ASN A 395 25.16 51.54 25.70
C ASN A 395 24.40 50.34 25.08
N PRO A 396 23.56 50.56 24.05
CA PRO A 396 22.76 49.51 23.43
C PRO A 396 23.58 48.46 22.67
N ASP A 397 24.82 48.78 22.28
CA ASP A 397 25.73 47.89 21.56
C ASP A 397 26.48 46.92 22.48
N PHE A 398 26.29 47.05 23.81
CA PHE A 398 26.98 46.29 24.85
C PHE A 398 28.51 46.45 24.81
N GLU A 399 29.03 47.57 24.32
CA GLU A 399 30.45 47.88 24.41
C GLU A 399 30.84 48.08 25.88
N ASN A 400 31.96 47.47 26.30
CA ASN A 400 32.43 47.49 27.70
C ASN A 400 31.37 47.00 28.72
N SER A 401 30.52 46.05 28.32
CA SER A 401 29.55 45.42 29.20
C SER A 401 30.22 44.67 30.36
N LYS A 402 29.45 44.44 31.42
CA LYS A 402 29.87 43.68 32.60
C LYS A 402 28.94 42.50 32.82
N GLU A 403 29.53 41.31 32.91
CA GLU A 403 28.82 40.07 33.22
C GLU A 403 28.85 39.77 34.72
N TYR A 404 27.73 39.23 35.21
CA TYR A 404 27.52 38.81 36.58
C TYR A 404 26.96 37.39 36.56
N ASN A 405 27.69 36.42 37.15
CA ASN A 405 27.14 35.09 37.36
C ASN A 405 26.12 35.17 38.52
N ALA A 406 24.84 35.01 38.19
CA ALA A 406 23.75 35.00 39.15
C ALA A 406 23.57 33.63 39.83
N GLY A 407 24.10 32.56 39.23
CA GLY A 407 23.93 31.18 39.70
C GLY A 407 22.52 30.64 39.44
N MET A 408 22.13 29.60 40.17
CA MET A 408 20.81 28.95 40.06
C MET A 408 19.75 29.72 40.87
N VAL A 409 19.40 30.92 40.44
CA VAL A 409 18.41 31.82 41.08
C VAL A 409 17.41 32.37 40.07
N SER A 410 16.33 32.98 40.54
CA SER A 410 15.30 33.66 39.72
C SER A 410 15.37 35.20 39.76
N GLU A 411 16.27 35.78 40.56
CA GLU A 411 16.46 37.22 40.65
C GLU A 411 17.92 37.60 40.96
N TYR A 412 18.34 38.78 40.49
CA TYR A 412 19.66 39.32 40.80
C TYR A 412 19.64 40.84 40.90
N LYS A 413 20.30 41.35 41.94
CA LYS A 413 20.44 42.79 42.20
C LYS A 413 21.81 43.29 41.75
N ALA A 414 21.82 44.11 40.71
CA ALA A 414 23.03 44.80 40.25
C ALA A 414 23.19 46.12 41.01
N ASP A 415 24.17 46.18 41.90
CA ASP A 415 24.53 47.38 42.68
C ASP A 415 25.70 48.15 42.06
N ASN A 416 25.97 49.35 42.59
CA ASN A 416 27.04 50.28 42.15
C ASN A 416 26.84 50.86 40.74
N LEU A 417 25.59 51.09 40.36
CA LEU A 417 25.23 51.76 39.11
C LEU A 417 25.23 53.29 39.29
N LYS A 418 25.49 54.04 38.22
CA LYS A 418 25.41 55.51 38.22
C LYS A 418 23.95 55.94 38.38
N SER A 419 23.70 57.02 39.12
CA SER A 419 22.37 57.64 39.20
C SER A 419 22.00 58.39 37.93
N ASN A 420 20.70 58.50 37.64
CA ASN A 420 20.18 59.17 36.44
C ASN A 420 20.81 58.66 35.13
N HIS A 421 21.08 57.36 35.04
CA HIS A 421 21.78 56.78 33.89
C HIS A 421 21.02 55.57 33.34
N ARG A 422 21.04 55.42 32.01
CA ARG A 422 20.36 54.33 31.30
C ARG A 422 21.29 53.13 31.20
N TYR A 423 20.75 51.96 31.55
CA TYR A 423 21.44 50.69 31.46
C TYR A 423 20.66 49.73 30.57
N TYR A 424 21.40 48.96 29.79
CA TYR A 424 20.91 47.90 28.90
C TYR A 424 21.35 46.56 29.48
N ALA A 425 20.41 45.65 29.67
CA ALA A 425 20.69 44.34 30.25
C ALA A 425 20.13 43.21 29.38
N ARG A 426 20.84 42.08 29.37
CA ARG A 426 20.40 40.82 28.78
C ARG A 426 20.84 39.65 29.66
N LEU A 427 20.13 38.54 29.58
CA LEU A 427 20.33 37.36 30.42
C LEU A 427 20.64 36.14 29.56
N TYR A 428 21.47 35.24 30.09
CA TYR A 428 21.79 33.97 29.47
C TYR A 428 21.53 32.84 30.46
N ALA A 429 21.09 31.69 29.96
CA ALA A 429 21.12 30.43 30.69
C ALA A 429 22.43 29.71 30.39
N TYR A 430 22.92 28.97 31.37
CA TYR A 430 24.12 28.16 31.29
C TYR A 430 23.81 26.77 31.87
N ASP A 431 24.05 25.73 31.07
CA ASP A 431 23.90 24.34 31.48
C ASP A 431 25.27 23.81 31.92
N PRO A 432 25.51 23.65 33.24
CA PRO A 432 26.80 23.20 33.76
C PRO A 432 27.10 21.74 33.40
N SER A 433 26.09 20.93 33.05
CA SER A 433 26.28 19.52 32.67
C SER A 433 26.78 19.37 31.24
N LYS A 434 26.34 20.26 30.34
CA LYS A 434 26.75 20.29 28.92
C LYS A 434 27.86 21.29 28.64
N ASN A 435 28.17 22.18 29.58
CA ASN A 435 29.10 23.31 29.40
C ASN A 435 28.68 24.20 28.21
N LEU A 436 27.38 24.47 28.08
CA LEU A 436 26.79 25.25 26.99
C LEU A 436 25.98 26.45 27.52
N ARG A 437 26.10 27.58 26.81
CA ARG A 437 25.41 28.85 27.10
C ARG A 437 24.33 29.11 26.06
N SER A 438 23.15 29.55 26.49
CA SER A 438 22.05 29.93 25.62
C SER A 438 22.37 31.16 24.76
N LYS A 439 21.48 31.49 23.82
CA LYS A 439 21.42 32.86 23.27
C LYS A 439 20.95 33.84 24.38
N PRO A 440 21.31 35.14 24.27
CA PRO A 440 20.81 36.13 25.22
C PRO A 440 19.32 36.37 25.06
N THR A 441 18.67 36.80 26.14
CA THR A 441 17.33 37.39 26.09
C THR A 441 17.31 38.68 25.26
N GLY A 442 16.09 39.15 24.94
CA GLY A 442 15.91 40.52 24.44
C GLY A 442 16.42 41.55 25.45
N THR A 443 16.91 42.68 24.95
CA THR A 443 17.48 43.73 25.80
C THR A 443 16.40 44.44 26.62
N VAL A 444 16.62 44.52 27.93
CA VAL A 444 15.85 45.36 28.85
C VAL A 444 16.61 46.66 29.06
N SER A 445 15.97 47.80 28.78
CA SER A 445 16.53 49.13 29.03
C SER A 445 15.82 49.78 30.20
N VAL A 446 16.56 50.27 31.17
CA VAL A 446 16.01 50.90 32.39
C VAL A 446 16.92 52.02 32.87
N MET A 447 16.33 53.04 33.50
CA MET A 447 17.05 54.18 34.03
C MET A 447 17.08 54.12 35.56
N THR A 448 18.23 54.33 36.17
CA THR A 448 18.35 54.49 37.63
C THR A 448 17.70 55.79 38.09
N LYS A 449 17.25 55.84 39.35
CA LYS A 449 16.65 57.06 39.90
C LYS A 449 17.67 58.19 40.00
N ARG A 450 17.21 59.43 39.94
CA ARG A 450 18.02 60.62 40.21
C ARG A 450 18.56 60.58 41.64
N SER A 451 19.83 60.96 41.80
CA SER A 451 20.42 61.21 43.12
C SER A 451 19.87 62.52 43.65
N THR A 452 19.49 62.58 44.92
CA THR A 452 19.17 63.83 45.63
C THR A 452 20.42 64.50 46.21
N ASP A 453 21.59 63.86 46.05
CA ASP A 453 22.80 64.18 46.79
C ASP A 453 23.90 64.79 45.90
N ASP A 454 23.73 64.79 44.56
CA ASP A 454 24.67 65.35 43.58
C ASP A 454 24.15 66.66 42.97
N TYR A 455 25.04 67.64 42.88
CA TYR A 455 24.75 69.06 42.55
C TYR A 455 24.59 69.35 41.04
N ASP A 456 24.71 68.34 40.16
CA ASP A 456 24.69 68.47 38.69
C ASP A 456 23.60 67.58 38.03
N ALA A 457 22.42 67.45 38.64
CA ALA A 457 21.31 66.63 38.14
C ALA A 457 20.53 67.27 36.95
N ASP A 458 21.11 68.27 36.30
CA ASP A 458 20.44 69.20 35.40
C ASP A 458 20.80 68.97 33.91
N GLU A 459 21.77 68.11 33.61
CA GLU A 459 22.07 67.70 32.23
C GLU A 459 21.56 66.27 31.97
N ASP A 460 20.58 66.16 31.07
CA ASP A 460 20.18 64.89 30.47
C ASP A 460 21.35 64.40 29.60
N VAL A 461 22.12 63.44 30.10
CA VAL A 461 23.11 62.71 29.31
C VAL A 461 22.36 61.71 28.42
N GLU A 462 21.61 62.23 27.45
CA GLU A 462 21.03 61.42 26.39
C GLU A 462 22.08 61.19 25.31
N ASP A 463 22.64 59.98 25.26
CA ASP A 463 23.18 59.47 24.02
C ASP A 463 22.00 59.28 23.04
N ILE A 464 21.77 60.28 22.18
CA ILE A 464 20.79 60.20 21.11
C ILE A 464 21.23 59.06 20.18
N ILE A 465 20.49 57.96 20.18
CA ILE A 465 20.74 56.82 19.29
C ILE A 465 20.48 57.29 17.85
N THR A 466 21.56 57.44 17.09
CA THR A 466 21.56 57.85 15.67
C THR A 466 21.67 56.60 14.77
N GLY A 467 21.00 56.59 13.61
CA GLY A 467 21.00 55.44 12.66
C GLY A 467 19.60 54.99 12.22
N ASP A 468 19.50 54.04 11.29
CA ASP A 468 18.21 53.48 10.83
C ASP A 468 17.54 52.64 11.93
N PHE A 469 16.22 52.73 12.04
CA PHE A 469 15.40 51.94 12.98
C PHE A 469 14.74 50.71 12.32
N VAL A 470 14.85 50.58 10.99
CA VAL A 470 14.56 49.36 10.25
C VAL A 470 15.88 48.73 9.84
N GLU A 471 16.38 47.82 10.67
CA GLU A 471 17.67 47.17 10.43
C GLU A 471 17.54 46.16 9.29
N LYS A 472 18.24 46.38 8.18
CA LYS A 472 18.39 45.41 7.10
C LYS A 472 19.77 44.78 7.24
N HIS A 473 19.84 43.52 7.65
CA HIS A 473 21.12 42.87 7.92
C HIS A 473 21.92 42.72 6.60
N PRO A 474 23.18 43.17 6.53
CA PRO A 474 23.95 43.18 5.28
C PRO A 474 24.38 41.79 4.84
N VAL A 475 24.47 40.84 5.78
CA VAL A 475 24.87 39.45 5.50
C VAL A 475 23.63 38.60 5.20
N ILE A 476 23.64 37.98 4.03
CA ILE A 476 22.70 36.94 3.62
C ILE A 476 23.23 35.61 4.16
N ILE A 477 22.45 34.92 4.99
CA ILE A 477 22.79 33.61 5.55
C ILE A 477 21.82 32.60 4.95
N ASP A 478 22.32 31.52 4.35
CA ASP A 478 21.47 30.49 3.72
C ASP A 478 20.40 31.05 2.77
N ASN A 479 20.80 31.96 1.88
CA ASN A 479 19.90 32.67 0.94
C ASN A 479 18.76 33.44 1.62
N THR A 480 18.90 33.74 2.91
CA THR A 480 17.91 34.40 3.74
C THR A 480 18.38 35.80 4.13
N MET A 481 17.57 36.81 3.82
CA MET A 481 17.78 38.19 4.24
C MET A 481 17.00 38.46 5.53
N PHE A 482 17.62 39.12 6.50
CA PHE A 482 16.99 39.45 7.78
C PHE A 482 16.68 40.94 7.87
N VAL A 483 15.46 41.27 8.31
CA VAL A 483 15.01 42.62 8.61
C VAL A 483 14.51 42.66 10.06
N ARG A 484 14.86 43.67 10.84
CA ARG A 484 14.50 43.77 12.27
C ARG A 484 13.96 45.14 12.64
N ILE A 485 12.86 45.14 13.39
CA ILE A 485 12.23 46.29 14.04
C ILE A 485 11.87 45.85 15.47
N ILE A 486 12.90 45.63 16.30
CA ILE A 486 12.81 45.07 17.65
C ILE A 486 13.57 45.93 18.66
N GLY A 487 13.40 45.66 19.95
CA GLY A 487 14.13 46.36 21.01
C GLY A 487 13.96 47.88 20.92
N VAL A 488 15.04 48.63 21.11
CA VAL A 488 15.01 50.10 21.06
C VAL A 488 14.61 50.64 19.68
N ASN A 489 14.92 49.92 18.61
CA ASN A 489 14.55 50.31 17.25
C ASN A 489 13.05 50.18 16.97
N ALA A 490 12.34 49.30 17.69
CA ALA A 490 10.88 49.31 17.68
C ALA A 490 10.29 50.57 18.32
N ASP A 491 10.91 51.09 19.38
CA ASP A 491 10.45 52.31 20.05
C ASP A 491 10.69 53.53 19.17
N ARG A 492 11.88 53.61 18.55
CA ARG A 492 12.22 54.64 17.54
C ARG A 492 11.31 54.60 16.32
N PHE A 493 10.97 53.40 15.84
CA PHE A 493 9.99 53.23 14.76
C PHE A 493 8.62 53.79 15.15
N ILE A 494 8.12 53.44 16.35
CA ILE A 494 6.82 53.91 16.82
C ILE A 494 6.79 55.44 16.94
N GLU A 495 7.85 56.03 17.49
CA GLU A 495 7.99 57.49 17.60
C GLU A 495 8.07 58.16 16.22
N HIS A 496 8.80 57.57 15.28
CA HIS A 496 8.87 58.08 13.91
C HIS A 496 7.49 58.13 13.27
N VAL A 497 6.76 57.01 13.30
CA VAL A 497 5.45 56.89 12.64
C VAL A 497 4.39 57.75 13.34
N GLN A 498 4.49 57.98 14.66
CA GLN A 498 3.59 58.91 15.36
C GLN A 498 3.76 60.38 14.95
N ASN A 499 4.93 60.73 14.43
CA ASN A 499 5.30 62.11 14.09
C ASN A 499 5.51 62.31 12.59
N ASP A 500 5.40 61.27 11.77
CA ASP A 500 5.45 61.39 10.32
C ASP A 500 4.08 61.86 9.81
N ASP A 501 4.07 62.61 8.72
CA ASP A 501 2.84 63.06 8.06
C ASP A 501 2.40 62.04 6.97
N VAL A 502 2.67 60.75 7.17
CA VAL A 502 2.48 59.69 6.16
C VAL A 502 1.49 58.63 6.66
N LEU A 503 0.49 58.29 5.84
CA LEU A 503 -0.61 57.39 6.27
C LEU A 503 -0.27 55.89 6.26
N ASP A 504 0.77 55.48 5.53
CA ASP A 504 1.16 54.08 5.37
C ASP A 504 2.67 53.96 5.42
N TYR A 505 3.19 53.09 6.28
CA TYR A 505 4.62 52.82 6.33
C TYR A 505 5.01 51.70 5.38
N LYS A 506 5.98 51.97 4.51
CA LYS A 506 6.47 51.03 3.49
C LYS A 506 7.88 50.53 3.80
N ILE A 507 8.01 49.23 4.05
CA ILE A 507 9.31 48.54 4.07
C ILE A 507 9.70 48.24 2.61
N GLY A 508 10.58 49.06 2.04
CA GLY A 508 11.04 48.91 0.65
C GLY A 508 12.12 47.84 0.50
N LEU A 509 11.76 46.71 -0.15
CA LEU A 509 12.59 45.56 -0.49
C LEU A 509 12.41 45.14 -1.97
N GLU A 510 12.04 46.08 -2.85
CA GLU A 510 11.74 45.82 -4.27
C GLU A 510 12.99 45.51 -5.09
N VAL A 511 14.15 45.92 -4.61
CA VAL A 511 15.46 45.56 -5.14
C VAL A 511 16.16 44.71 -4.09
N LEU A 512 16.24 43.40 -4.36
CA LEU A 512 16.89 42.46 -3.45
C LEU A 512 18.35 42.23 -3.86
N PRO A 513 19.25 42.00 -2.89
CA PRO A 513 20.57 41.47 -3.15
C PRO A 513 20.55 40.16 -3.95
N ALA A 514 21.64 39.84 -4.65
CA ALA A 514 21.75 38.58 -5.38
C ALA A 514 21.60 37.37 -4.43
N ASN A 515 20.97 36.29 -4.91
CA ASN A 515 20.77 35.02 -4.21
C ASN A 515 19.79 35.03 -3.02
N VAL A 516 19.08 36.13 -2.75
CA VAL A 516 18.00 36.10 -1.76
C VAL A 516 16.86 35.22 -2.27
N LYS A 517 16.52 34.17 -1.52
CA LYS A 517 15.36 33.31 -1.75
C LYS A 517 14.29 33.49 -0.67
N ARG A 518 14.71 33.89 0.53
CA ARG A 518 13.82 34.09 1.68
C ARG A 518 14.08 35.42 2.36
N ILE A 519 13.03 36.02 2.90
CA ILE A 519 13.09 37.23 3.72
C ILE A 519 12.46 36.90 5.07
N LYS A 520 13.21 37.12 6.14
CA LYS A 520 12.72 37.01 7.52
C LYS A 520 12.63 38.39 8.15
N ILE A 521 11.45 38.78 8.57
CA ILE A 521 11.20 40.09 9.18
C ILE A 521 10.77 39.89 10.63
N LEU A 522 11.59 40.37 11.57
CA LEU A 522 11.31 40.35 13.00
C LEU A 522 10.75 41.70 13.43
N ILE A 523 9.52 41.75 13.93
CA ILE A 523 8.86 43.00 14.35
C ILE A 523 8.27 42.82 15.75
N ALA A 524 8.57 43.74 16.66
CA ALA A 524 7.99 43.69 18.01
C ALA A 524 6.46 43.85 17.97
N ALA A 525 5.74 43.08 18.79
CA ALA A 525 4.27 43.09 18.85
C ALA A 525 3.70 44.50 19.14
N ARG A 526 4.44 45.33 19.89
CA ARG A 526 4.07 46.72 20.18
C ARG A 526 4.02 47.63 18.96
N VAL A 527 4.77 47.33 17.89
CA VAL A 527 4.71 48.07 16.62
C VAL A 527 3.34 47.91 15.98
N PHE A 528 2.81 46.68 15.91
CA PHE A 528 1.46 46.43 15.37
C PHE A 528 0.36 47.07 16.22
N ASN A 529 0.54 47.12 17.54
CA ASN A 529 -0.37 47.85 18.44
C ASN A 529 -0.35 49.36 18.15
N ALA A 530 0.82 49.95 17.90
CA ALA A 530 0.94 51.37 17.56
C ALA A 530 0.28 51.68 16.20
N LEU A 531 0.63 50.93 15.15
CA LEU A 531 0.02 51.07 13.81
C LEU A 531 -1.51 50.91 13.86
N THR A 532 -2.01 49.97 14.69
CA THR A 532 -3.45 49.80 14.90
C THR A 532 -4.11 51.02 15.54
N LYS A 533 -3.45 51.68 16.49
CA LYS A 533 -3.95 52.91 17.13
C LYS A 533 -3.97 54.09 16.15
N LEU A 534 -2.94 54.18 15.29
CA LEU A 534 -2.81 55.22 14.27
C LEU A 534 -3.70 54.98 13.04
N LYS A 535 -4.18 53.73 12.86
CA LYS A 535 -4.95 53.26 11.69
C LYS A 535 -4.14 53.25 10.40
N GLU A 536 -2.87 52.94 10.50
CA GLU A 536 -1.94 52.93 9.38
C GLU A 536 -1.60 51.51 8.94
N ASN A 537 -1.35 51.33 7.64
CA ASN A 537 -0.96 50.03 7.10
C ASN A 537 0.57 49.88 7.13
N LEU A 538 1.03 48.63 7.35
CA LEU A 538 2.41 48.26 7.08
C LEU A 538 2.48 47.54 5.73
N ILE A 539 3.23 48.11 4.79
CA ILE A 539 3.40 47.57 3.44
C ILE A 539 4.79 46.96 3.32
N ILE A 540 4.87 45.65 3.11
CA ILE A 540 6.11 44.96 2.75
C ILE A 540 6.17 44.87 1.23
N ALA A 541 7.04 45.68 0.61
CA ALA A 541 7.16 45.75 -0.84
C ALA A 541 8.36 44.93 -1.31
N ILE A 542 8.12 43.84 -2.03
CA ILE A 542 9.14 42.96 -2.61
C ILE A 542 9.04 43.00 -4.15
N PRO A 543 9.95 42.36 -4.91
CA PRO A 543 9.86 42.36 -6.37
C PRO A 543 8.49 41.89 -6.85
N GLN A 544 7.80 42.77 -7.59
CA GLN A 544 6.48 42.55 -8.21
C GLN A 544 5.30 42.31 -7.24
N ARG A 545 5.49 42.36 -5.92
CA ARG A 545 4.44 42.00 -4.94
C ARG A 545 4.47 42.90 -3.73
N HIS A 546 3.30 43.31 -3.25
CA HIS A 546 3.14 44.01 -1.98
C HIS A 546 2.23 43.21 -1.03
N PHE A 547 2.68 43.03 0.20
CA PHE A 547 1.88 42.51 1.29
C PHE A 547 1.44 43.67 2.19
N ILE A 548 0.14 43.91 2.27
CA ILE A 548 -0.43 45.05 2.98
C ILE A 548 -1.08 44.54 4.27
N ILE A 549 -0.39 44.75 5.39
CA ILE A 549 -0.85 44.39 6.73
C ILE A 549 -1.65 45.58 7.28
N ARG A 550 -2.98 45.40 7.34
CA ARG A 550 -3.92 46.44 7.80
C ARG A 550 -4.03 46.48 9.32
N PRO A 551 -4.47 47.61 9.91
CA PRO A 551 -4.82 47.71 11.33
C PRO A 551 -5.74 46.57 11.79
N GLU A 552 -5.35 45.92 12.89
CA GLU A 552 -6.02 44.73 13.46
C GLU A 552 -6.03 43.47 12.59
N MET A 553 -5.23 43.37 11.51
CA MET A 553 -5.07 42.10 10.78
C MET A 553 -4.58 40.99 11.72
N LEU A 554 -3.57 41.30 12.53
CA LEU A 554 -3.04 40.42 13.57
C LEU A 554 -3.74 40.68 14.91
N ASP A 555 -4.29 39.64 15.53
CA ASP A 555 -4.86 39.72 16.87
C ASP A 555 -3.76 39.58 17.93
N VAL A 556 -3.03 40.65 18.17
CA VAL A 556 -1.88 40.70 19.09
C VAL A 556 -2.26 40.23 20.50
N GLN A 557 -3.48 40.52 20.96
CA GLN A 557 -3.96 40.12 22.28
C GLN A 557 -4.24 38.62 22.35
N LYS A 558 -4.90 38.04 21.32
CA LYS A 558 -5.13 36.60 21.24
C LYS A 558 -3.80 35.84 21.14
N VAL A 559 -2.87 36.32 20.32
CA VAL A 559 -1.53 35.72 20.18
C VAL A 559 -0.75 35.80 21.50
N GLY A 560 -0.77 36.95 22.19
CA GLY A 560 -0.13 37.08 23.51
C GLY A 560 -0.71 36.12 24.55
N LYS A 561 -2.02 35.84 24.53
CA LYS A 561 -2.62 34.80 25.38
C LYS A 561 -2.14 33.38 25.07
N MET A 562 -1.86 33.08 23.80
CA MET A 562 -1.25 31.79 23.41
C MET A 562 0.18 31.66 23.94
N LEU A 563 0.85 32.79 24.17
CA LEU A 563 2.17 32.90 24.79
C LEU A 563 2.07 33.15 26.31
N ASN A 564 1.17 32.45 26.99
CA ASN A 564 0.97 32.56 28.46
C ASN A 564 0.69 33.99 28.98
N GLY A 565 0.10 34.84 28.15
CA GLY A 565 -0.18 36.24 28.48
C GLY A 565 1.00 37.19 28.28
N ASN A 566 2.06 36.76 27.60
CA ASN A 566 3.19 37.61 27.27
C ASN A 566 2.74 38.78 26.36
N VAL A 567 3.12 39.99 26.77
CA VAL A 567 2.83 41.25 26.07
C VAL A 567 4.04 41.80 25.32
N ASN A 568 5.23 41.23 25.54
CA ASN A 568 6.51 41.66 25.00
C ASN A 568 7.18 40.52 24.20
N PHE A 569 6.59 40.23 23.05
CA PHE A 569 7.04 39.21 22.11
C PHE A 569 7.25 39.83 20.71
N ASN A 570 7.83 39.06 19.80
CA ASN A 570 8.06 39.49 18.41
C ASN A 570 7.26 38.62 17.43
N PHE A 571 6.83 39.21 16.32
CA PHE A 571 6.39 38.43 15.16
C PHE A 571 7.56 38.19 14.21
N GLU A 572 7.69 36.96 13.73
CA GLU A 572 8.54 36.59 12.60
C GLU A 572 7.66 36.40 11.36
N ILE A 573 7.82 37.25 10.36
CA ILE A 573 7.20 37.10 9.04
C ILE A 573 8.23 36.47 8.11
N ASN A 574 7.92 35.27 7.63
CA ASN A 574 8.74 34.51 6.71
C ASN A 574 8.13 34.59 5.31
N ILE A 575 8.87 35.17 4.37
CA ILE A 575 8.49 35.28 2.96
C ILE A 575 9.47 34.46 2.14
N GLU A 576 8.99 33.40 1.49
CA GLU A 576 9.74 32.63 0.51
C GLU A 576 9.35 33.09 -0.89
N LEU A 577 10.30 33.66 -1.65
CA LEU A 577 10.02 34.34 -2.91
C LEU A 577 9.47 33.41 -3.99
N GLU A 578 9.92 32.16 -3.97
CA GLU A 578 9.45 31.08 -4.84
C GLU A 578 9.35 29.81 -4.00
N SER A 579 8.13 29.45 -3.62
CA SER A 579 7.81 28.16 -3.01
C SER A 579 7.41 27.17 -4.10
N SER A 580 7.77 25.91 -3.89
CA SER A 580 7.34 24.76 -4.70
C SER A 580 6.75 23.64 -3.83
N GLU A 581 6.50 23.91 -2.55
CA GLU A 581 6.07 22.91 -1.57
C GLU A 581 4.76 22.25 -1.99
N TYR A 582 3.83 23.05 -2.53
CA TYR A 582 2.50 22.59 -2.91
C TYR A 582 2.26 22.57 -4.43
N ASP A 583 3.33 22.52 -5.23
CA ASP A 583 3.22 22.46 -6.69
C ASP A 583 2.47 21.19 -7.16
N SER A 584 2.63 20.06 -6.47
CA SER A 584 1.92 18.81 -6.80
C SER A 584 0.42 18.85 -6.51
N GLN A 585 -0.03 19.84 -5.73
CA GLN A 585 -1.40 20.07 -5.32
C GLN A 585 -2.11 21.07 -6.24
N ILE A 586 -1.37 21.75 -7.14
CA ILE A 586 -1.93 22.60 -8.18
C ILE A 586 -2.68 21.72 -9.18
N LYS A 587 -4.00 21.58 -8.95
CA LYS A 587 -4.92 20.81 -9.79
C LYS A 587 -6.00 21.74 -10.30
N ASN A 588 -6.32 21.66 -11.59
CA ASN A 588 -7.37 22.47 -12.24
C ASN A 588 -7.10 23.98 -12.16
N ILE A 589 -5.83 24.35 -11.98
CA ILE A 589 -5.35 25.72 -11.88
C ILE A 589 -4.12 25.80 -12.77
N LYS A 590 -4.04 26.82 -13.61
CA LYS A 590 -2.90 27.14 -14.47
C LYS A 590 -2.15 28.34 -13.89
N PRO A 591 -1.01 28.14 -13.20
CA PRO A 591 -0.28 29.24 -12.57
C PRO A 591 0.23 30.26 -13.58
N LEU A 592 -0.03 31.54 -13.31
CA LEU A 592 0.58 32.67 -14.01
C LEU A 592 1.83 33.18 -13.27
N THR A 593 1.94 32.90 -11.97
CA THR A 593 3.12 33.20 -11.13
C THR A 593 3.61 31.94 -10.43
N LYS A 594 4.86 31.97 -9.96
CA LYS A 594 5.33 31.04 -8.94
C LYS A 594 4.62 31.30 -7.61
N ALA A 595 4.47 30.27 -6.79
CA ALA A 595 3.93 30.42 -5.45
C ALA A 595 4.91 31.20 -4.56
N THR A 596 4.36 32.00 -3.65
CA THR A 596 5.10 32.76 -2.65
C THR A 596 4.67 32.26 -1.28
N GLY A 597 5.59 31.71 -0.50
CA GLY A 597 5.28 31.32 0.87
C GLY A 597 5.19 32.55 1.76
N PHE A 598 4.07 32.75 2.45
CA PHE A 598 3.90 33.83 3.43
C PHE A 598 3.42 33.27 4.76
N ARG A 599 4.33 33.16 5.73
CA ARG A 599 4.06 32.55 7.04
C ARG A 599 4.37 33.53 8.16
N ILE A 600 3.59 33.48 9.24
CA ILE A 600 3.77 34.35 10.40
C ILE A 600 3.86 33.48 11.66
N PHE A 601 4.87 33.75 12.46
CA PHE A 601 5.10 33.14 13.76
C PHE A 601 5.16 34.21 14.84
N ALA A 602 4.75 33.88 16.06
CA ALA A 602 4.99 34.67 17.25
C ALA A 602 6.09 34.01 18.07
N LEU A 603 7.12 34.79 18.41
CA LEU A 603 8.33 34.32 19.07
C LEU A 603 8.34 34.73 20.54
N ASP A 604 8.42 33.75 21.42
CA ASP A 604 8.71 33.90 22.85
C ASP A 604 9.78 32.87 23.25
N GLY A 605 11.05 33.22 23.07
CA GLY A 605 12.17 32.28 23.19
C GLY A 605 12.37 31.42 21.94
N GLU A 606 12.70 30.14 22.12
CA GLU A 606 13.10 29.24 21.01
C GLU A 606 11.94 28.52 20.32
N ASN A 607 10.74 28.52 20.92
CA ASN A 607 9.57 27.83 20.38
C ASN A 607 8.62 28.83 19.72
N PRO A 608 8.60 28.92 18.37
CA PRO A 608 7.66 29.77 17.66
C PRO A 608 6.23 29.23 17.79
N VAL A 609 5.26 30.11 18.05
CA VAL A 609 3.83 29.82 17.92
C VAL A 609 3.37 30.25 16.53
N THR A 610 2.86 29.32 15.74
CA THR A 610 2.30 29.60 14.41
C THR A 610 1.04 30.45 14.52
N VAL A 611 0.96 31.53 13.73
CA VAL A 611 -0.27 32.29 13.53
C VAL A 611 -1.00 31.67 12.34
N SER A 612 -2.03 30.86 12.59
CA SER A 612 -2.72 30.10 11.54
C SER A 612 -3.89 30.83 10.85
N ALA A 613 -4.33 31.97 11.39
CA ALA A 613 -5.43 32.74 10.81
C ALA A 613 -5.32 34.24 11.16
N PHE A 614 -5.87 35.08 10.30
CA PHE A 614 -5.90 36.54 10.48
C PHE A 614 -7.28 37.01 10.93
N LYS A 615 -7.32 38.04 11.79
CA LYS A 615 -8.56 38.68 12.27
C LYS A 615 -9.21 39.53 11.19
N LYS A 616 -8.40 40.16 10.32
CA LYS A 616 -8.83 40.79 9.07
C LYS A 616 -7.99 40.23 7.92
N PRO A 617 -8.47 40.23 6.68
CA PRO A 617 -7.70 39.68 5.57
C PRO A 617 -6.40 40.44 5.30
N LEU A 618 -5.34 39.71 4.99
CA LEU A 618 -4.13 40.23 4.36
C LEU A 618 -4.48 40.62 2.92
N LYS A 619 -4.13 41.83 2.50
CA LYS A 619 -4.27 42.24 1.11
C LYS A 619 -2.95 42.01 0.38
N VAL A 620 -3.00 41.25 -0.70
CA VAL A 620 -1.84 40.96 -1.56
C VAL A 620 -2.04 41.69 -2.87
N THR A 621 -1.01 42.39 -3.33
CA THR A 621 -1.02 43.10 -4.62
C THR A 621 0.11 42.60 -5.51
N TYR A 622 -0.22 42.14 -6.71
CA TYR A 622 0.74 41.80 -7.77
C TYR A 622 0.83 42.95 -8.77
N LEU A 623 2.06 43.30 -9.14
CA LEU A 623 2.36 44.31 -10.15
C LEU A 623 2.65 43.60 -11.48
N TYR A 624 2.00 44.03 -12.55
CA TYR A 624 2.17 43.48 -13.90
C TYR A 624 2.31 44.60 -14.94
N THR A 625 2.99 44.34 -16.06
CA THR A 625 3.22 45.35 -17.12
C THR A 625 2.48 45.03 -18.41
N ASP A 626 2.12 43.77 -18.66
CA ASP A 626 1.30 43.40 -19.80
C ASP A 626 -0.19 43.57 -19.48
N ARG A 627 -0.86 44.49 -20.18
CA ARG A 627 -2.31 44.75 -20.01
C ARG A 627 -3.16 43.48 -20.15
N TYR A 628 -2.74 42.50 -20.95
CA TYR A 628 -3.50 41.27 -21.17
C TYR A 628 -3.20 40.17 -20.15
N TRP A 629 -2.29 40.41 -19.21
CA TRP A 629 -1.94 39.45 -18.16
C TRP A 629 -3.09 39.21 -17.17
N TYR A 630 -3.91 40.23 -16.91
CA TYR A 630 -5.14 40.11 -16.11
C TYR A 630 -6.37 40.11 -17.01
N THR A 631 -7.24 39.11 -16.83
CA THR A 631 -8.56 39.05 -17.45
C THR A 631 -9.63 38.93 -16.38
N ASP A 632 -10.57 39.88 -16.37
CA ASP A 632 -11.66 39.90 -15.40
C ASP A 632 -12.51 38.63 -15.49
N GLY A 633 -12.80 38.02 -14.34
CA GLY A 633 -13.50 36.75 -14.24
C GLY A 633 -12.72 35.51 -14.67
N GLN A 634 -11.43 35.63 -15.06
CA GLN A 634 -10.57 34.50 -15.41
C GLN A 634 -9.31 34.41 -14.55
N THR A 635 -8.70 35.55 -14.22
CA THR A 635 -7.49 35.63 -13.41
C THR A 635 -7.85 35.83 -11.93
N PHE A 636 -7.40 34.93 -11.06
CA PHE A 636 -7.70 34.95 -9.63
C PHE A 636 -6.44 34.84 -8.78
N GLY A 637 -6.54 35.29 -7.53
CA GLY A 637 -5.57 34.93 -6.50
C GLY A 637 -5.90 33.55 -5.94
N PHE A 638 -4.88 32.82 -5.51
CA PHE A 638 -5.06 31.54 -4.82
C PHE A 638 -4.17 31.49 -3.59
N ILE A 639 -4.69 30.88 -2.53
CA ILE A 639 -3.98 30.60 -1.27
C ILE A 639 -4.11 29.11 -1.00
N TYR A 640 -2.99 28.45 -0.74
CA TYR A 640 -3.02 27.07 -0.24
C TYR A 640 -3.37 27.10 1.24
N ASN A 641 -4.52 26.53 1.58
CA ASN A 641 -4.95 26.39 2.96
C ASN A 641 -4.50 25.01 3.47
N GLU A 642 -3.54 25.03 4.40
CA GLU A 642 -2.97 23.80 4.97
C GLU A 642 -4.00 22.97 5.76
N GLU A 643 -5.06 23.59 6.31
CA GLU A 643 -6.12 22.89 7.06
C GLU A 643 -7.04 22.08 6.14
N SER A 644 -7.42 22.65 4.99
CA SER A 644 -8.22 21.94 3.97
C SER A 644 -7.35 21.13 3.00
N SER A 645 -6.03 21.34 2.99
CA SER A 645 -5.09 20.75 2.03
C SER A 645 -5.44 21.04 0.56
N GLU A 646 -6.00 22.22 0.30
CA GLU A 646 -6.48 22.64 -1.00
C GLU A 646 -6.09 24.08 -1.34
N TRP A 647 -5.98 24.37 -2.65
CA TRP A 647 -5.84 25.73 -3.15
C TRP A 647 -7.20 26.43 -3.20
N GLU A 648 -7.40 27.40 -2.33
CA GLU A 648 -8.62 28.19 -2.25
C GLU A 648 -8.55 29.42 -3.16
N LYS A 649 -9.60 29.61 -3.96
CA LYS A 649 -9.72 30.75 -4.87
C LYS A 649 -10.09 32.02 -4.12
N ALA A 650 -9.29 33.06 -4.26
CA ALA A 650 -9.57 34.41 -3.80
C ALA A 650 -10.02 35.29 -4.97
N VAL A 651 -11.16 35.97 -4.80
CA VAL A 651 -11.64 36.95 -5.78
C VAL A 651 -10.60 38.06 -5.93
N ALA A 652 -10.24 38.33 -7.17
CA ALA A 652 -9.29 39.37 -7.51
C ALA A 652 -10.00 40.56 -8.15
N SER A 653 -9.38 41.73 -8.00
CA SER A 653 -9.71 42.94 -8.73
C SER A 653 -8.42 43.54 -9.27
N ALA A 654 -8.48 44.22 -10.41
CA ALA A 654 -7.30 44.87 -10.95
C ALA A 654 -7.61 46.27 -11.49
N TYR A 655 -6.59 47.12 -11.44
CA TYR A 655 -6.57 48.43 -12.08
C TYR A 655 -5.28 48.55 -12.89
N TYR A 656 -5.37 49.15 -14.08
CA TYR A 656 -4.22 49.39 -14.96
C TYR A 656 -3.98 50.88 -15.12
N ASP A 657 -2.85 51.35 -14.61
CA ASP A 657 -2.36 52.71 -14.81
C ASP A 657 -1.75 52.82 -16.21
N ARG A 658 -2.46 53.53 -17.10
CA ARG A 658 -2.03 53.70 -18.48
C ARG A 658 -0.83 54.63 -18.63
N ASP A 659 -0.66 55.56 -17.70
CA ASP A 659 0.38 56.59 -17.78
C ASP A 659 1.73 55.99 -17.34
N ASN A 660 1.71 55.12 -16.33
CA ASN A 660 2.90 54.41 -15.84
C ASN A 660 3.13 53.05 -16.52
N GLY A 661 2.19 52.58 -17.35
CA GLY A 661 2.27 51.29 -18.01
C GLY A 661 2.30 50.12 -17.02
N GLN A 662 1.61 50.26 -15.88
CA GLN A 662 1.68 49.32 -14.77
C GLN A 662 0.28 48.97 -14.27
N GLY A 663 0.01 47.68 -14.17
CA GLY A 663 -1.19 47.11 -13.58
C GLY A 663 -0.95 46.64 -12.15
N TYR A 664 -2.01 46.75 -11.35
CA TYR A 664 -2.05 46.30 -9.97
C TYR A 664 -3.25 45.37 -9.81
N MET A 665 -2.98 44.08 -9.59
CA MET A 665 -3.99 43.08 -9.25
C MET A 665 -3.97 42.87 -7.74
N SER A 666 -5.12 42.96 -7.08
CA SER A 666 -5.26 42.76 -5.64
C SER A 666 -6.28 41.67 -5.32
N PHE A 667 -5.98 40.88 -4.30
CA PHE A 667 -6.91 39.95 -3.67
C PHE A 667 -6.63 39.87 -2.17
N GLU A 668 -7.57 39.28 -1.43
CA GLU A 668 -7.53 39.21 0.03
C GLU A 668 -7.56 37.76 0.51
N VAL A 669 -6.76 37.45 1.53
CA VAL A 669 -6.65 36.10 2.13
C VAL A 669 -6.77 36.16 3.65
N LEU A 670 -7.42 35.16 4.26
CA LEU A 670 -7.68 35.11 5.71
C LEU A 670 -6.70 34.22 6.49
N VAL A 671 -5.88 33.45 5.79
CA VAL A 671 -4.88 32.55 6.38
C VAL A 671 -3.50 32.83 5.77
N PRO A 672 -2.40 32.61 6.51
CA PRO A 672 -1.07 32.50 5.94
C PRO A 672 -0.92 31.19 5.15
N GLY A 673 0.04 31.16 4.24
CA GLY A 673 0.32 29.99 3.40
C GLY A 673 0.98 30.40 2.09
N ASP A 674 0.99 29.46 1.14
CA ASP A 674 1.52 29.68 -0.20
C ASP A 674 0.50 30.38 -1.09
N ILE A 675 0.93 31.46 -1.75
CA ILE A 675 0.06 32.34 -2.51
C ILE A 675 0.54 32.46 -3.95
N LEU A 676 -0.37 32.35 -4.92
CA LEU A 676 -0.06 32.56 -6.35
C LEU A 676 -1.21 33.26 -7.09
N VAL A 677 -0.93 33.70 -8.32
CA VAL A 677 -1.94 34.12 -9.28
C VAL A 677 -2.06 33.07 -10.37
N ALA A 678 -3.30 32.72 -10.73
CA ALA A 678 -3.58 31.72 -11.73
C ALA A 678 -4.94 31.91 -12.42
N GLU A 679 -5.13 31.14 -13.49
CA GLU A 679 -6.41 30.93 -14.15
C GLU A 679 -6.92 29.51 -13.85
N LEU A 680 -8.21 29.28 -13.98
CA LEU A 680 -8.75 27.91 -13.91
C LEU A 680 -8.33 27.12 -15.15
N ASP A 681 -7.85 25.90 -14.95
CA ASP A 681 -7.45 24.98 -16.03
C ASP A 681 -8.62 24.05 -16.42
N ASP A 682 -8.60 23.53 -17.65
CA ASP A 682 -9.67 22.68 -18.19
C ASP A 682 -9.43 21.17 -17.97
N ASN A 683 -8.43 20.84 -17.15
CA ASN A 683 -7.86 19.50 -17.01
C ASN A 683 -8.37 18.74 -15.79
N PHE A 684 -9.70 18.68 -15.67
CA PHE A 684 -10.43 18.06 -14.55
C PHE A 684 -10.24 16.54 -14.44
N TYR A 685 -10.14 15.85 -15.59
CA TYR A 685 -10.08 14.39 -15.67
C TYR A 685 -9.07 13.93 -16.72
N ASP A 686 -8.31 12.88 -16.42
CA ASP A 686 -7.18 12.39 -17.22
C ASP A 686 -7.60 11.49 -18.40
N ASP A 687 -8.80 10.91 -18.33
CA ASP A 687 -9.29 9.86 -19.25
C ASP A 687 -10.30 10.36 -20.29
N ILE A 688 -10.61 11.66 -20.32
CA ILE A 688 -11.63 12.22 -21.23
C ILE A 688 -11.07 12.77 -22.53
N GLY A 689 -9.74 12.85 -22.72
CA GLY A 689 -9.11 13.68 -23.76
C GLY A 689 -9.58 13.47 -25.21
N LYS A 690 -9.85 12.23 -25.64
CA LYS A 690 -10.37 11.91 -26.99
C LYS A 690 -11.84 11.48 -26.99
N HIS A 691 -12.51 11.54 -25.85
CA HIS A 691 -13.87 11.06 -25.70
C HIS A 691 -14.88 12.03 -26.34
N TRP A 692 -15.94 11.54 -26.96
CA TRP A 692 -16.92 12.38 -27.67
C TRP A 692 -17.66 13.36 -26.74
N ALA A 693 -17.83 12.99 -25.46
CA ALA A 693 -18.42 13.82 -24.42
C ALA A 693 -17.42 14.70 -23.66
N ALA A 694 -16.13 14.73 -24.05
CA ALA A 694 -15.09 15.47 -23.32
C ALA A 694 -15.45 16.94 -23.08
N ARG A 695 -15.99 17.60 -24.11
CA ARG A 695 -16.43 19.00 -24.03
C ARG A 695 -17.54 19.17 -22.97
N SER A 696 -18.56 18.32 -23.01
CA SER A 696 -19.68 18.39 -22.07
C SER A 696 -19.22 18.14 -20.63
N ILE A 697 -18.35 17.15 -20.41
CA ILE A 697 -17.77 16.86 -19.09
C ILE A 697 -17.01 18.08 -18.54
N LYS A 698 -16.12 18.67 -19.36
CA LYS A 698 -15.36 19.87 -18.97
C LYS A 698 -16.27 21.06 -18.66
N ASN A 699 -17.29 21.31 -19.49
CA ASN A 699 -18.20 22.43 -19.31
C ASN A 699 -19.01 22.30 -18.01
N VAL A 700 -19.53 21.10 -17.73
CA VAL A 700 -20.26 20.82 -16.49
C VAL A 700 -19.33 20.95 -15.27
N ALA A 701 -18.14 20.33 -15.31
CA ALA A 701 -17.17 20.39 -14.22
C ALA A 701 -16.60 21.81 -13.98
N SER A 702 -16.63 22.68 -15.00
CA SER A 702 -16.25 24.09 -14.87
C SER A 702 -17.33 24.94 -14.19
N ALA A 703 -18.59 24.53 -14.31
CA ALA A 703 -19.73 25.25 -13.72
C ALA A 703 -20.03 24.79 -12.30
N HIS A 704 -19.94 23.48 -12.03
CA HIS A 704 -20.25 22.87 -10.74
C HIS A 704 -19.21 21.82 -10.36
N ALA A 705 -18.90 21.73 -9.07
CA ALA A 705 -18.01 20.70 -8.55
C ALA A 705 -18.69 19.32 -8.55
N LEU A 706 -18.17 18.38 -9.33
CA LEU A 706 -18.67 17.00 -9.43
C LEU A 706 -18.15 16.12 -8.28
N LYS A 707 -18.65 16.35 -7.06
CA LYS A 707 -18.25 15.62 -5.84
C LYS A 707 -18.55 14.12 -5.93
N SER A 708 -19.51 13.73 -6.77
CA SER A 708 -19.85 12.34 -7.06
C SER A 708 -18.75 11.55 -7.78
N ILE A 709 -17.77 12.21 -8.41
CA ILE A 709 -16.65 11.59 -9.11
C ILE A 709 -15.36 11.91 -8.34
N PRO A 710 -15.00 11.10 -7.33
CA PRO A 710 -13.76 11.30 -6.60
C PRO A 710 -12.55 10.94 -7.49
N GLY A 711 -11.56 11.83 -7.53
CA GLY A 711 -10.29 11.60 -8.24
C GLY A 711 -10.26 12.11 -9.68
N ARG A 712 -9.28 11.64 -10.46
CA ARG A 712 -8.96 12.15 -11.81
C ARG A 712 -9.43 11.26 -12.97
N LYS A 713 -10.15 10.17 -12.70
CA LYS A 713 -10.76 9.33 -13.75
C LYS A 713 -12.27 9.52 -13.76
N PHE A 714 -12.79 10.03 -14.86
CA PHE A 714 -14.22 10.22 -15.03
C PHE A 714 -14.95 8.92 -15.38
N ASP A 715 -14.28 8.03 -16.12
CA ASP A 715 -14.81 6.78 -16.68
C ASP A 715 -16.09 7.01 -17.52
N PRO A 716 -15.98 7.74 -18.65
CA PRO A 716 -17.13 8.27 -19.38
C PRO A 716 -18.06 7.20 -19.94
N ASP A 717 -17.56 6.01 -20.26
CA ASP A 717 -18.33 4.90 -20.86
C ASP A 717 -19.01 4.01 -19.81
N SER A 718 -18.76 4.24 -18.52
CA SER A 718 -19.38 3.47 -17.44
C SER A 718 -20.88 3.77 -17.32
N PHE A 719 -21.68 2.72 -17.16
CA PHE A 719 -23.12 2.85 -16.91
C PHE A 719 -23.37 3.35 -15.49
N ILE A 720 -24.27 4.33 -15.37
CA ILE A 720 -24.59 4.92 -14.06
C ILE A 720 -25.75 4.22 -13.38
N THR A 721 -25.67 4.16 -12.06
CA THR A 721 -26.78 3.74 -11.19
C THR A 721 -27.75 4.90 -10.92
N VAL A 722 -28.91 4.58 -10.34
CA VAL A 722 -29.90 5.58 -9.91
C VAL A 722 -29.31 6.52 -8.86
N ASP A 723 -28.48 6.01 -7.94
CA ASP A 723 -27.86 6.83 -6.90
C ASP A 723 -26.78 7.77 -7.45
N GLU A 724 -25.96 7.33 -8.40
CA GLU A 724 -25.00 8.19 -9.10
C GLU A 724 -25.70 9.30 -9.88
N ALA A 725 -26.80 8.98 -10.58
CA ALA A 725 -27.62 9.97 -11.26
C ALA A 725 -28.19 11.01 -10.30
N VAL A 726 -28.65 10.60 -9.10
CA VAL A 726 -29.11 11.51 -8.05
C VAL A 726 -27.98 12.42 -7.58
N LYS A 727 -26.79 11.87 -7.33
CA LYS A 727 -25.63 12.65 -6.88
C LYS A 727 -25.23 13.71 -7.92
N PHE A 728 -25.25 13.38 -9.21
CA PHE A 728 -25.05 14.40 -10.25
C PHE A 728 -26.06 15.56 -10.16
N MET A 729 -27.35 15.28 -9.91
CA MET A 729 -28.34 16.35 -9.76
C MET A 729 -28.05 17.22 -8.53
N LEU A 730 -27.58 16.62 -7.44
CA LEU A 730 -27.20 17.35 -6.22
C LEU A 730 -25.91 18.15 -6.38
N ASP A 731 -24.94 17.63 -7.15
CA ASP A 731 -23.74 18.36 -7.55
C ASP A 731 -24.08 19.62 -8.33
N MET A 732 -25.05 19.55 -9.27
CA MET A 732 -25.51 20.74 -10.02
C MET A 732 -26.22 21.77 -9.15
N MET A 733 -26.60 21.43 -7.92
CA MET A 733 -27.17 22.34 -6.94
C MET A 733 -26.12 22.84 -5.93
N ASP A 734 -24.84 22.48 -6.12
CA ASP A 734 -23.73 22.72 -5.19
C ASP A 734 -24.05 22.24 -3.75
N TYR A 735 -24.96 21.28 -3.62
CA TYR A 735 -25.48 20.85 -2.31
C TYR A 735 -24.53 19.86 -1.65
N ASP A 736 -24.12 20.11 -0.42
CA ASP A 736 -23.31 19.18 0.35
C ASP A 736 -24.17 18.07 0.95
N TYR A 737 -23.99 16.84 0.48
CA TYR A 737 -24.87 15.71 0.80
C TYR A 737 -24.16 14.65 1.65
N GLY A 738 -24.80 14.30 2.79
CA GLY A 738 -24.38 13.21 3.66
C GLY A 738 -24.99 11.86 3.26
N ASN A 739 -24.96 10.90 4.19
CA ASN A 739 -25.43 9.53 3.95
C ASN A 739 -26.95 9.42 3.66
N ASP A 740 -27.73 10.47 3.91
CA ASP A 740 -29.19 10.52 3.73
C ASP A 740 -29.63 11.16 2.39
N TYR A 741 -28.70 11.38 1.46
CA TYR A 741 -28.94 12.04 0.18
C TYR A 741 -30.10 11.46 -0.65
N MET A 742 -30.33 10.14 -0.59
CA MET A 742 -31.47 9.51 -1.29
C MET A 742 -32.82 9.92 -0.70
N ILE A 743 -32.91 10.11 0.62
CA ILE A 743 -34.13 10.58 1.28
C ILE A 743 -34.40 12.04 0.89
N LEU A 744 -33.34 12.86 0.84
CA LEU A 744 -33.42 14.23 0.34
C LEU A 744 -33.90 14.27 -1.11
N ALA A 745 -33.36 13.41 -1.97
CA ALA A 745 -33.75 13.31 -3.37
C ALA A 745 -35.23 12.93 -3.55
N VAL A 746 -35.78 12.08 -2.68
CA VAL A 746 -37.22 11.78 -2.66
C VAL A 746 -38.03 12.99 -2.24
N ARG A 747 -37.60 13.72 -1.20
CA ARG A 747 -38.28 14.94 -0.72
C ARG A 747 -38.27 16.07 -1.76
N SER A 748 -37.18 16.20 -2.50
CA SER A 748 -37.06 17.19 -3.59
C SER A 748 -37.77 16.73 -4.88
N GLY A 749 -38.18 15.46 -4.95
CA GLY A 749 -38.86 14.87 -6.11
C GLY A 749 -37.91 14.50 -7.25
N ILE A 750 -36.60 14.53 -7.03
CA ILE A 750 -35.57 14.04 -7.97
C ILE A 750 -35.70 12.52 -8.12
N ALA A 751 -35.90 11.80 -7.01
CA ALA A 751 -36.14 10.35 -6.98
C ALA A 751 -37.55 10.03 -6.47
N SER A 752 -38.00 8.79 -6.69
CA SER A 752 -39.24 8.26 -6.10
C SER A 752 -38.93 7.36 -4.89
N SER A 753 -39.92 7.13 -4.03
CA SER A 753 -39.75 6.29 -2.84
C SER A 753 -39.26 4.86 -3.15
N GLY A 754 -39.65 4.31 -4.31
CA GLY A 754 -39.19 2.99 -4.77
C GLY A 754 -37.71 2.94 -5.17
N ASP A 755 -37.07 4.08 -5.44
CA ASP A 755 -35.66 4.15 -5.80
C ASP A 755 -34.73 3.95 -4.60
N VAL A 756 -35.19 4.28 -3.38
CA VAL A 756 -34.38 4.16 -2.16
C VAL A 756 -33.91 2.71 -1.95
N GLY A 757 -34.81 1.75 -2.17
CA GLY A 757 -34.49 0.32 -2.09
C GLY A 757 -33.80 -0.26 -3.34
N ASN A 758 -33.65 0.52 -4.41
CA ASN A 758 -33.10 0.10 -5.70
C ASN A 758 -32.02 1.06 -6.22
N ALA A 759 -31.31 1.72 -5.30
CA ALA A 759 -30.38 2.81 -5.60
C ALA A 759 -29.24 2.35 -6.54
N ASN A 760 -28.77 1.11 -6.38
CA ASN A 760 -27.70 0.50 -7.17
C ASN A 760 -28.15 -0.05 -8.53
N ARG A 761 -29.43 0.07 -8.89
CA ARG A 761 -29.92 -0.36 -10.21
C ARG A 761 -29.40 0.61 -11.27
N LEU A 762 -29.08 0.09 -12.46
CA LEU A 762 -28.75 0.94 -13.61
C LEU A 762 -29.88 1.94 -13.90
N CYS A 763 -29.52 3.20 -14.05
CA CYS A 763 -30.45 4.28 -14.37
C CYS A 763 -30.87 4.14 -15.84
N THR A 764 -32.18 4.15 -16.10
CA THR A 764 -32.70 4.15 -17.47
C THR A 764 -32.71 5.56 -18.04
N ARG A 765 -32.66 5.70 -19.37
CA ARG A 765 -32.66 7.01 -20.03
C ARG A 765 -33.89 7.85 -19.69
N GLU A 766 -35.09 7.26 -19.68
CA GLU A 766 -36.30 7.99 -19.29
C GLU A 766 -36.21 8.51 -17.84
N LYS A 767 -35.58 7.75 -16.94
CA LYS A 767 -35.40 8.12 -15.53
C LYS A 767 -34.45 9.31 -15.42
N LEU A 768 -33.28 9.24 -16.06
CA LEU A 768 -32.32 10.34 -16.07
C LEU A 768 -32.94 11.65 -16.63
N ILE A 769 -33.75 11.54 -17.70
CA ILE A 769 -34.47 12.69 -18.26
C ILE A 769 -35.44 13.27 -17.23
N THR A 770 -36.22 12.43 -16.53
CA THR A 770 -37.16 12.92 -15.51
C THR A 770 -36.47 13.60 -14.33
N MET A 771 -35.27 13.13 -13.94
CA MET A 771 -34.43 13.73 -12.91
C MET A 771 -33.88 15.08 -13.37
N THR A 772 -33.39 15.16 -14.61
CA THR A 772 -32.84 16.39 -15.21
C THR A 772 -33.91 17.47 -15.37
N VAL A 773 -35.11 17.10 -15.83
CA VAL A 773 -36.25 18.03 -15.89
C VAL A 773 -36.69 18.43 -14.48
N ARG A 774 -36.56 17.55 -13.48
CA ARG A 774 -36.83 17.96 -12.11
C ARG A 774 -35.80 18.98 -11.61
N LEU A 775 -34.53 18.79 -11.94
CA LEU A 775 -33.46 19.74 -11.61
C LEU A 775 -33.74 21.12 -12.23
N TYR A 776 -34.23 21.17 -13.48
CA TYR A 776 -34.74 22.42 -14.08
C TYR A 776 -35.80 23.07 -13.18
N GLU A 777 -36.84 22.34 -12.79
CA GLU A 777 -37.95 22.89 -11.98
C GLU A 777 -37.46 23.43 -10.62
N LEU A 778 -36.42 22.81 -10.05
CA LEU A 778 -35.81 23.25 -8.80
C LEU A 778 -34.96 24.51 -8.99
N LYS A 779 -34.20 24.62 -10.09
CA LYS A 779 -33.34 25.77 -10.39
C LYS A 779 -34.13 26.99 -10.86
N SER A 780 -35.15 26.80 -11.70
CA SER A 780 -35.96 27.90 -12.25
C SER A 780 -37.11 28.32 -11.34
N GLY A 781 -37.58 27.41 -10.46
CA GLY A 781 -38.82 27.58 -9.70
C GLY A 781 -40.09 27.41 -10.56
N GLU A 782 -39.96 27.07 -11.84
CA GLU A 782 -41.07 26.90 -12.78
C GLU A 782 -41.39 25.41 -12.99
N LYS A 783 -42.66 25.09 -13.31
CA LYS A 783 -43.03 23.72 -13.66
C LYS A 783 -42.72 23.43 -15.12
N ALA A 784 -42.19 22.24 -15.40
CA ALA A 784 -41.99 21.78 -16.76
C ALA A 784 -43.35 21.43 -17.41
N VAL A 785 -43.77 22.24 -18.39
CA VAL A 785 -45.02 22.05 -19.12
C VAL A 785 -44.72 21.91 -20.61
N ALA A 786 -45.08 20.76 -21.19
CA ALA A 786 -44.95 20.52 -22.63
C ALA A 786 -46.11 21.17 -23.39
N SER A 787 -45.82 21.66 -24.60
CA SER A 787 -46.68 22.44 -25.47
C SER A 787 -47.70 21.59 -26.23
N GLY A 788 -48.28 20.55 -25.61
CA GLY A 788 -49.42 19.77 -26.10
C GLY A 788 -49.31 19.09 -27.50
N GLY A 789 -48.25 19.32 -28.25
CA GLY A 789 -48.09 18.86 -29.63
C GLY A 789 -47.84 17.35 -29.73
N ASN A 790 -48.17 16.78 -30.89
CA ASN A 790 -47.72 15.43 -31.24
C ASN A 790 -46.21 15.48 -31.52
N ILE A 791 -45.40 15.12 -30.53
CA ILE A 791 -43.96 14.94 -30.70
C ILE A 791 -43.73 13.58 -31.38
N THR A 792 -43.56 13.59 -32.71
CA THR A 792 -43.25 12.41 -33.53
C THR A 792 -41.75 12.23 -33.77
N SER A 793 -40.90 12.90 -32.98
CA SER A 793 -39.45 12.95 -33.23
C SER A 793 -38.71 11.63 -32.98
N TYR A 794 -39.32 10.68 -32.27
CA TYR A 794 -38.73 9.39 -31.95
C TYR A 794 -39.70 8.24 -32.23
N LYS A 795 -39.20 7.17 -32.87
CA LYS A 795 -39.99 5.98 -33.25
C LYS A 795 -40.51 5.18 -32.05
N ASP A 796 -39.76 5.19 -30.96
CA ASP A 796 -39.96 4.44 -29.73
C ASP A 796 -40.52 5.30 -28.58
N ILE A 797 -41.06 6.48 -28.89
CA ILE A 797 -41.64 7.39 -27.88
C ILE A 797 -42.81 6.75 -27.11
N ASN A 798 -43.48 5.76 -27.71
CA ASN A 798 -44.56 4.98 -27.12
C ASN A 798 -44.08 4.01 -26.02
N GLU A 799 -42.78 3.73 -25.91
CA GLU A 799 -42.21 2.90 -24.84
C GLU A 799 -41.95 3.70 -23.54
N VAL A 800 -42.04 5.03 -23.60
CA VAL A 800 -41.90 5.91 -22.42
C VAL A 800 -43.04 5.67 -21.45
N SER A 801 -42.70 5.53 -20.17
CA SER A 801 -43.69 5.31 -19.11
C SER A 801 -44.67 6.50 -19.00
N PRO A 802 -45.97 6.28 -18.73
CA PRO A 802 -46.95 7.37 -18.66
C PRO A 802 -46.57 8.51 -17.70
N GLY A 803 -45.95 8.19 -16.56
CA GLY A 803 -45.49 9.18 -15.58
C GLY A 803 -44.26 9.99 -16.02
N ALA A 804 -43.47 9.49 -16.98
CA ALA A 804 -42.29 10.17 -17.51
C ALA A 804 -42.62 11.01 -18.76
N LEU A 805 -43.70 10.68 -19.47
CA LEU A 805 -44.02 11.20 -20.79
C LEU A 805 -44.04 12.74 -20.87
N GLN A 806 -44.66 13.43 -19.91
CA GLN A 806 -44.73 14.90 -19.91
C GLN A 806 -43.35 15.55 -19.80
N LYS A 807 -42.50 15.05 -18.89
CA LYS A 807 -41.13 15.55 -18.72
C LYS A 807 -40.25 15.23 -19.93
N VAL A 808 -40.39 14.04 -20.50
CA VAL A 808 -39.70 13.68 -21.75
C VAL A 808 -40.11 14.62 -22.88
N LYS A 809 -41.40 14.89 -23.05
CA LYS A 809 -41.89 15.83 -24.07
C LYS A 809 -41.32 17.23 -23.89
N PHE A 810 -41.34 17.76 -22.67
CA PHE A 810 -40.74 19.06 -22.34
C PHE A 810 -39.25 19.11 -22.71
N ALA A 811 -38.49 18.07 -22.36
CA ALA A 811 -37.06 18.00 -22.65
C ALA A 811 -36.77 17.90 -24.16
N ILE A 812 -37.66 17.29 -24.95
CA ILE A 812 -37.55 17.27 -26.42
C ILE A 812 -37.83 18.66 -27.01
N GLU A 813 -38.92 19.31 -26.59
CA GLU A 813 -39.32 20.64 -27.10
C GLU A 813 -38.27 21.71 -26.85
N ASN A 814 -37.54 21.61 -25.73
CA ASN A 814 -36.52 22.58 -25.32
C ASN A 814 -35.09 22.16 -25.71
N GLY A 815 -34.92 21.11 -26.51
CA GLY A 815 -33.60 20.69 -27.00
C GLY A 815 -32.64 20.18 -25.92
N ILE A 816 -33.18 19.70 -24.79
CA ILE A 816 -32.39 19.17 -23.67
C ILE A 816 -31.88 17.75 -24.00
N ILE A 817 -32.62 16.98 -24.79
CA ILE A 817 -32.28 15.60 -25.16
C ILE A 817 -31.47 15.53 -26.45
N ILE A 818 -30.48 14.62 -26.48
CA ILE A 818 -29.80 14.18 -27.71
C ILE A 818 -30.28 12.78 -28.11
N SER A 819 -30.54 12.56 -29.39
CA SER A 819 -30.91 11.26 -29.96
C SER A 819 -29.73 10.29 -29.91
N ARG A 820 -29.96 9.02 -29.54
CA ARG A 820 -28.89 8.00 -29.49
C ARG A 820 -28.54 7.49 -30.90
N PHE A 821 -29.55 7.32 -31.75
CA PHE A 821 -29.40 6.85 -33.13
C PHE A 821 -30.37 7.58 -34.08
N SER A 822 -30.16 8.87 -34.33
CA SER A 822 -30.97 9.74 -35.23
C SER A 822 -32.47 9.88 -34.91
N ASP A 823 -33.24 8.79 -34.81
CA ASP A 823 -34.70 8.76 -34.62
C ASP A 823 -35.17 7.79 -33.50
N THR A 824 -34.24 7.30 -32.67
CA THR A 824 -34.53 6.43 -31.50
C THR A 824 -34.10 7.10 -30.19
N LEU A 825 -34.98 7.05 -29.17
CA LEU A 825 -34.73 7.59 -27.84
C LEU A 825 -34.02 6.56 -26.93
N GLY A 826 -34.43 5.31 -26.94
CA GLY A 826 -33.98 4.24 -26.04
C GLY A 826 -34.44 4.44 -24.59
N PRO A 827 -35.75 4.58 -24.30
CA PRO A 827 -36.22 5.02 -22.98
C PRO A 827 -35.89 4.03 -21.85
N LYS A 828 -35.77 2.73 -22.15
CA LYS A 828 -35.47 1.67 -21.18
C LYS A 828 -33.99 1.33 -21.07
N ASP A 829 -33.15 1.85 -21.96
CA ASP A 829 -31.75 1.50 -21.98
C ASP A 829 -31.00 2.13 -20.80
N PRO A 830 -29.94 1.46 -20.30
CA PRO A 830 -29.02 2.08 -19.35
C PRO A 830 -28.25 3.24 -20.01
N VAL A 831 -27.93 4.25 -19.20
CA VAL A 831 -27.19 5.45 -19.62
C VAL A 831 -25.78 5.45 -19.05
N THR A 832 -24.83 5.98 -19.82
CA THR A 832 -23.43 6.18 -19.41
C THR A 832 -23.22 7.51 -18.69
N ARG A 833 -22.11 7.66 -17.97
CA ARG A 833 -21.68 8.94 -17.36
C ARG A 833 -21.56 10.05 -18.41
N ALA A 834 -21.00 9.72 -19.57
CA ALA A 834 -20.90 10.65 -20.70
C ALA A 834 -22.27 11.16 -21.16
N GLU A 835 -23.25 10.27 -21.34
CA GLU A 835 -24.61 10.66 -21.74
C GLU A 835 -25.28 11.54 -20.68
N ALA A 836 -25.02 11.29 -19.39
CA ALA A 836 -25.53 12.13 -18.30
C ALA A 836 -24.95 13.54 -18.35
N MET A 837 -23.63 13.69 -18.51
CA MET A 837 -23.00 15.02 -18.59
C MET A 837 -23.47 15.82 -19.79
N VAL A 838 -23.69 15.17 -20.92
CA VAL A 838 -24.23 15.82 -22.13
C VAL A 838 -25.64 16.35 -21.89
N LEU A 839 -26.50 15.56 -21.24
CA LEU A 839 -27.84 15.99 -20.89
C LEU A 839 -27.83 17.16 -19.88
N LEU A 840 -26.94 17.11 -18.90
CA LEU A 840 -26.75 18.18 -17.92
C LEU A 840 -26.18 19.46 -18.55
N GLU A 841 -25.20 19.36 -19.46
CA GLU A 841 -24.70 20.52 -20.20
C GLU A 841 -25.85 21.21 -20.95
N LYS A 842 -26.70 20.45 -21.67
CA LYS A 842 -27.85 21.03 -22.37
C LYS A 842 -28.80 21.75 -21.43
N LEU A 843 -29.03 21.17 -20.25
CA LEU A 843 -29.85 21.81 -19.23
C LEU A 843 -29.22 23.12 -18.73
N LEU A 844 -27.94 23.11 -18.37
CA LEU A 844 -27.24 24.28 -17.83
C LEU A 844 -27.12 25.40 -18.88
N VAL A 845 -27.03 25.05 -20.16
CA VAL A 845 -27.13 26.04 -21.23
C VAL A 845 -28.54 26.61 -21.32
N PHE A 846 -29.57 25.77 -21.21
CA PHE A 846 -30.96 26.21 -21.22
C PHE A 846 -31.31 27.13 -20.03
N THR A 847 -30.71 26.90 -18.85
CA THR A 847 -30.86 27.78 -17.68
C THR A 847 -29.96 29.02 -17.70
N GLY A 848 -29.03 29.12 -18.67
CA GLY A 848 -28.12 30.25 -18.83
C GLY A 848 -26.89 30.22 -17.90
N GLU A 849 -26.64 29.11 -17.21
CA GLU A 849 -25.47 28.92 -16.33
C GLU A 849 -24.20 28.63 -17.13
N ILE A 850 -24.34 28.02 -18.31
CA ILE A 850 -23.26 27.81 -19.27
C ILE A 850 -23.62 28.50 -20.58
N SER A 851 -22.67 29.22 -21.18
CA SER A 851 -22.79 29.72 -22.55
C SER A 851 -22.00 28.84 -23.50
N TYR A 852 -22.56 28.49 -24.66
CA TYR A 852 -21.75 27.91 -25.74
C TYR A 852 -20.71 28.96 -26.16
N LYS A 853 -19.45 28.73 -25.80
CA LYS A 853 -18.32 29.36 -26.48
C LYS A 853 -18.24 28.91 -27.92
#